data_AF-A0ABD1DCX2-F1
#
_entry.id   AF-A0ABD1DCX2-F1
#
_cell.length_a   1.000
_cell.length_b   1.000
_cell.length_c   1.000
_cell.angle_alpha   90.00
_cell.angle_beta   90.00
_cell.angle_gamma   90.00
#
_symmetry.space_group_name_H-M   'P 1'
#
loop_
_entity.id
_entity.type
_entity.pdbx_description
1 polymer ?
#
loop_
_entity_poly.entity_id
_entity_poly.type
_entity_poly.pdbx_seq_one_letter_code
_entity_poly.pdbx_strand_id
1 'polypeptide(L)'
;MKWKLILAMIAGLMVIDPACGEELMKRSEYNRMPQVFVYDHYDECLFDEPEVETTTYCLVRAVIKPDNGSELWRMIEKFSSKTKMHLNHASLDRGICVRGDVEDALAKLKVDNVSALVVPKFEIGFPYIFGHNSFRNVEPYKRNYSELMAAIINKDLTERYGLKAYTEIEYCDRAGVDEFPIDGLDIAFLVIMAVLVVVMLASSWYDASCKSENGLNHYQEDMPSHKSMLLSSFSAIRNWYRLVSHSRDPTSRDLRMIQAIRHLTFVLTLIGHASMMVQSRTGWIVEQKYRELATMIIINGFQIVTTFFTISGLVFTITYVEKMRESGRKPGVLEIVIITVNRYIRLTPVYALFLLFEATWFIRLQDGPFWRRGVETSMINCRRHWWINLLYVNNYFKPDQPCMQHSWYLAADFQLSTIGLILVTLIIRFPRLKKPLITIVTAIAVIIPGVVIYLGSYEGVTIFSPESRRFMFWYDIAYYKTYLPMHMNLGMYMCGIIIGFLYLKYRNAGNRIRRSPWFRLAFFSIFIVGPGMFLIGRIFYVNDYPKPSVWMSVYFAGARVMWGLVALMGFCGFAFRISKPVTRIMNIKFFEVLGRLTYGAYVGHFFMIKMMYYNTRELSNLGSFDVAVKINSTLYLSYILSLAITLLVELPISALQKQLLQTFVKPGSNASSEGQVTPELKRNGTGRGSEYNRMPPMFVYDQYDECLFSDPDEVVGTYCMVRVVVKPDNASSIWRLIETFSSNTKLHMNHALLDRGICVIDVAETIARLKVDNISALVVPKFEIGFPYIYRYNSFRNVEPYKKNYSDLMAAIVNTDLTERYGLQAYTEIEYCDRTGVDEFPMDGVDIAFLVLITVLIIAVIASSYYDASWKSSNGLKHYQKDLSSQKSRLLSSFSLTRNWYRLVSSSRDPTSRELCFIQAVRFLVVTLVVYSHAAFFVQPRNGWVIEQTYHDTVSMIVANATQLVTTFFFISAFVFTITFVKKIKDSERKPGLMEIAVIIINRYIRLTPVYALVVMFEATWLIRIQDGPLWRRGIETNMINCRRN
;
A
#
# COMPACT_ATOMS: atom_id res chain seq x y z
N MET A 1 20.08 4.26 37.62
CA MET A 1 20.31 5.32 36.60
C MET A 1 19.88 4.94 35.19
N LYS A 2 20.57 4.05 34.45
CA LYS A 2 20.46 3.95 32.96
C LYS A 2 19.04 3.76 32.37
N TRP A 3 18.12 3.05 33.03
CA TRP A 3 16.74 2.90 32.56
C TRP A 3 15.84 4.12 32.88
N LYS A 4 16.02 4.77 34.04
CA LYS A 4 15.21 5.94 34.42
C LYS A 4 15.37 7.09 33.41
N LEU A 5 16.56 7.26 32.83
CA LEU A 5 16.78 8.28 31.79
C LEU A 5 16.03 7.97 30.49
N ILE A 6 15.97 6.68 30.08
CA ILE A 6 15.27 6.27 28.86
C ILE A 6 13.75 6.40 29.06
N LEU A 7 13.23 5.97 30.20
CA LEU A 7 11.81 6.14 30.55
C LEU A 7 11.43 7.63 30.66
N ALA A 8 12.27 8.47 31.25
CA ALA A 8 12.05 9.92 31.31
C ALA A 8 12.11 10.59 29.92
N MET A 9 12.93 10.10 28.99
CA MET A 9 12.97 10.62 27.61
C MET A 9 11.80 10.11 26.75
N ILE A 10 11.26 8.91 27.03
CA ILE A 10 10.02 8.42 26.42
C ILE A 10 8.82 9.22 26.95
N ALA A 11 8.76 9.47 28.26
CA ALA A 11 7.77 10.38 28.84
C ALA A 11 7.89 11.81 28.28
N GLY A 12 9.12 12.32 28.10
CA GLY A 12 9.36 13.62 27.47
C GLY A 12 8.86 13.73 26.02
N LEU A 13 8.82 12.63 25.26
CA LEU A 13 8.20 12.58 23.94
C LEU A 13 6.66 12.58 23.99
N MET A 14 6.05 12.24 25.13
CA MET A 14 4.61 12.34 25.37
C MET A 14 4.17 13.69 25.98
N VAL A 15 5.13 14.58 26.28
CA VAL A 15 4.87 15.89 26.92
C VAL A 15 4.89 17.06 25.92
N ILE A 16 5.17 16.81 24.63
CA ILE A 16 5.04 17.81 23.57
C ILE A 16 3.62 17.78 22.98
N ASP A 17 2.62 18.02 23.82
CA ASP A 17 1.36 18.62 23.37
C ASP A 17 1.16 20.00 24.03
N PRO A 18 1.81 21.05 23.48
CA PRO A 18 1.31 22.40 23.69
C PRO A 18 -0.03 22.50 22.98
N ALA A 19 -1.11 22.31 23.76
CA ALA A 19 -2.47 22.55 23.31
C ALA A 19 -2.56 23.97 22.73
N CYS A 20 -2.71 24.07 21.41
CA CYS A 20 -2.91 25.31 20.71
C CYS A 20 -4.39 25.36 20.31
N GLY A 21 -5.16 26.17 21.04
CA GLY A 21 -6.62 26.23 20.94
C GLY A 21 -7.09 26.84 19.63
N GLU A 22 -7.09 26.05 18.57
CA GLU A 22 -7.94 26.31 17.42
C GLU A 22 -9.33 25.73 17.71
N GLU A 23 -10.32 26.60 17.83
CA GLU A 23 -11.71 26.23 18.13
C GLU A 23 -12.23 25.26 17.06
N LEU A 24 -12.69 24.08 17.52
CA LEU A 24 -13.09 23.00 16.63
C LEU A 24 -14.46 23.36 16.01
N MET A 25 -14.46 23.81 14.75
CA MET A 25 -15.69 23.95 13.95
C MET A 25 -16.50 22.66 14.07
N LYS A 26 -17.75 22.77 14.55
CA LYS A 26 -18.58 21.59 14.81
C LYS A 26 -18.90 20.87 13.51
N ARG A 27 -19.11 19.54 13.56
CA ARG A 27 -19.46 18.76 12.36
C ARG A 27 -20.77 19.26 11.73
N SER A 28 -21.70 19.74 12.56
CA SER A 28 -22.94 20.40 12.12
C SER A 28 -22.68 21.69 11.34
N GLU A 29 -21.78 22.57 11.79
CA GLU A 29 -21.38 23.77 11.04
C GLU A 29 -20.66 23.40 9.74
N TYR A 30 -19.74 22.43 9.79
CA TYR A 30 -19.01 21.95 8.62
C TYR A 30 -19.96 21.39 7.55
N ASN A 31 -20.98 20.63 7.96
CA ASN A 31 -22.01 20.08 7.07
C ASN A 31 -22.91 21.15 6.41
N ARG A 32 -22.86 22.43 6.86
CA ARG A 32 -23.51 23.55 6.14
C ARG A 32 -22.80 23.84 4.81
N MET A 33 -21.52 23.49 4.67
CA MET A 33 -20.77 23.66 3.42
C MET A 33 -21.08 22.53 2.43
N PRO A 34 -21.14 22.81 1.11
CA PRO A 34 -21.30 21.76 0.10
C PRO A 34 -20.17 20.72 0.18
N GLN A 35 -20.52 19.43 0.15
CA GLN A 35 -19.51 18.37 0.21
C GLN A 35 -18.50 18.49 -0.94
N VAL A 36 -17.20 18.53 -0.61
CA VAL A 36 -16.09 18.68 -1.57
C VAL A 36 -16.08 17.57 -2.64
N PHE A 37 -16.51 16.37 -2.27
CA PHE A 37 -16.52 15.18 -3.12
C PHE A 37 -17.91 14.55 -3.11
N VAL A 38 -18.55 14.41 -4.28
CA VAL A 38 -19.77 13.61 -4.46
C VAL A 38 -19.66 12.90 -5.81
N TYR A 39 -19.92 11.60 -5.86
CA TYR A 39 -19.80 10.80 -7.08
C TYR A 39 -20.93 9.76 -7.14
N ASP A 40 -21.63 9.71 -8.28
CA ASP A 40 -22.56 8.63 -8.59
C ASP A 40 -21.83 7.28 -8.71
N HIS A 41 -22.55 6.16 -8.55
CA HIS A 41 -21.97 4.83 -8.63
C HIS A 41 -21.51 4.49 -10.06
N TYR A 42 -20.19 4.42 -10.26
CA TYR A 42 -19.55 4.25 -11.57
C TYR A 42 -19.98 2.98 -12.31
N ASP A 43 -19.99 1.83 -11.62
CA ASP A 43 -20.39 0.55 -12.23
C ASP A 43 -21.89 0.53 -12.57
N GLU A 44 -22.75 1.02 -11.66
CA GLU A 44 -24.21 1.17 -11.85
C GLU A 44 -24.57 2.16 -12.98
N CYS A 45 -23.62 3.03 -13.37
CA CYS A 45 -23.78 3.96 -14.48
C CYS A 45 -23.41 3.35 -15.84
N LEU A 46 -22.38 2.50 -15.88
CA LEU A 46 -21.74 2.05 -17.13
C LEU A 46 -22.01 0.58 -17.50
N PHE A 47 -22.44 -0.26 -16.55
CA PHE A 47 -22.53 -1.71 -16.76
C PHE A 47 -23.91 -2.32 -16.45
N ASP A 48 -24.72 -1.71 -15.59
CA ASP A 48 -26.01 -2.30 -15.16
C ASP A 48 -27.18 -2.09 -16.16
N GLU A 49 -27.09 -1.13 -17.09
CA GLU A 49 -28.13 -0.88 -18.13
C GLU A 49 -27.55 -0.91 -19.56
N PRO A 50 -27.16 -2.10 -20.07
CA PRO A 50 -26.49 -2.25 -21.37
C PRO A 50 -27.39 -2.06 -22.59
N GLU A 51 -28.68 -1.73 -22.41
CA GLU A 51 -29.67 -1.54 -23.49
C GLU A 51 -29.74 -0.08 -23.98
N VAL A 52 -28.96 0.84 -23.39
CA VAL A 52 -28.91 2.27 -23.73
C VAL A 52 -27.50 2.65 -24.21
N GLU A 53 -27.29 2.74 -25.52
CA GLU A 53 -25.98 3.03 -26.16
C GLU A 53 -25.37 4.42 -25.82
N THR A 54 -26.05 5.23 -24.99
CA THR A 54 -25.69 6.63 -24.69
C THR A 54 -25.27 6.91 -23.24
N THR A 55 -25.29 5.91 -22.35
CA THR A 55 -24.88 6.09 -20.94
C THR A 55 -23.46 6.64 -20.82
N THR A 56 -23.30 7.73 -20.08
CA THR A 56 -22.05 8.49 -19.98
C THR A 56 -21.79 8.89 -18.53
N TYR A 57 -20.64 8.51 -17.96
CA TYR A 57 -20.21 8.98 -16.63
C TYR A 57 -19.21 10.13 -16.80
N CYS A 58 -19.51 11.30 -16.22
CA CYS A 58 -18.67 12.49 -16.34
C CYS A 58 -18.08 12.93 -14.99
N LEU A 59 -16.77 13.16 -14.94
CA LEU A 59 -16.10 13.83 -13.84
C LEU A 59 -16.05 15.35 -14.12
N VAL A 60 -16.63 16.14 -13.24
CA VAL A 60 -16.86 17.58 -13.39
C VAL A 60 -16.25 18.35 -12.21
N ARG A 61 -15.63 19.48 -12.50
CA ARG A 61 -15.20 20.48 -11.52
C ARG A 61 -16.28 21.55 -11.38
N ALA A 62 -16.63 21.89 -10.15
CA ALA A 62 -17.52 23.01 -9.87
C ALA A 62 -16.83 23.98 -8.90
N VAL A 63 -16.62 25.23 -9.34
CA VAL A 63 -15.98 26.27 -8.54
C VAL A 63 -17.04 27.29 -8.12
N ILE A 64 -17.32 27.37 -6.82
CA ILE A 64 -18.36 28.23 -6.25
C ILE A 64 -18.04 29.69 -6.57
N LYS A 65 -19.03 30.41 -7.11
CA LYS A 65 -18.93 31.83 -7.40
C LYS A 65 -18.93 32.62 -6.08
N PRO A 66 -17.98 33.55 -5.85
CA PRO A 66 -18.00 34.39 -4.66
C PRO A 66 -19.29 35.20 -4.51
N ASP A 67 -19.85 35.21 -3.30
CA ASP A 67 -21.01 36.03 -2.92
C ASP A 67 -20.83 36.56 -1.49
N ASN A 68 -20.38 37.82 -1.38
CA ASN A 68 -20.13 38.46 -0.09
C ASN A 68 -21.42 38.74 0.71
N GLY A 69 -22.60 38.63 0.11
CA GLY A 69 -23.89 38.69 0.82
C GLY A 69 -24.15 37.42 1.62
N SER A 70 -23.87 36.26 1.04
CA SER A 70 -24.05 34.95 1.67
C SER A 70 -23.20 34.80 2.95
N GLU A 71 -23.84 34.37 4.04
CA GLU A 71 -23.14 33.92 5.25
C GLU A 71 -22.32 32.66 4.97
N LEU A 72 -22.87 31.74 4.16
CA LEU A 72 -22.24 30.47 3.85
C LEU A 72 -20.99 30.64 2.97
N TRP A 73 -21.00 31.57 2.01
CA TRP A 73 -19.78 31.91 1.26
C TRP A 73 -18.68 32.41 2.20
N ARG A 74 -19.00 33.33 3.12
CA ARG A 74 -18.02 33.87 4.09
C ARG A 74 -17.48 32.81 5.05
N MET A 75 -18.28 31.79 5.38
CA MET A 75 -17.82 30.59 6.08
C MET A 75 -16.84 29.76 5.24
N ILE A 76 -17.22 29.43 4.00
CA ILE A 76 -16.40 28.66 3.04
C ILE A 76 -15.06 29.35 2.77
N GLU A 77 -15.06 30.66 2.54
CA GLU A 77 -13.88 31.49 2.31
C GLU A 77 -12.95 31.50 3.54
N LYS A 78 -13.50 31.77 4.73
CA LYS A 78 -12.76 31.77 6.00
C LYS A 78 -12.12 30.41 6.29
N PHE A 79 -12.84 29.31 6.06
CA PHE A 79 -12.33 27.96 6.29
C PHE A 79 -11.26 27.56 5.27
N SER A 80 -11.55 27.75 3.98
CA SER A 80 -10.66 27.39 2.85
C SER A 80 -9.35 28.19 2.83
N SER A 81 -9.30 29.36 3.48
CA SER A 81 -8.08 30.15 3.62
C SER A 81 -6.91 29.37 4.26
N LYS A 82 -7.20 28.40 5.14
CA LYS A 82 -6.20 27.59 5.89
C LYS A 82 -5.68 26.40 5.07
N THR A 83 -5.21 26.68 3.86
CA THR A 83 -4.73 25.71 2.85
C THR A 83 -3.69 24.68 3.34
N LYS A 84 -2.99 24.94 4.47
CA LYS A 84 -2.06 23.98 5.09
C LYS A 84 -2.74 22.71 5.62
N MET A 85 -3.96 22.83 6.15
CA MET A 85 -4.68 21.77 6.84
C MET A 85 -6.10 21.54 6.32
N HIS A 86 -6.62 22.44 5.48
CA HIS A 86 -7.96 22.33 4.90
C HIS A 86 -7.90 22.22 3.36
N LEU A 87 -8.92 21.57 2.80
CA LEU A 87 -9.23 21.56 1.38
C LEU A 87 -9.85 22.90 0.99
N ASN A 88 -9.87 23.22 -0.30
CA ASN A 88 -10.61 24.36 -0.80
C ASN A 88 -12.09 23.98 -1.00
N HIS A 89 -12.97 24.41 -0.09
CA HIS A 89 -14.41 24.14 -0.13
C HIS A 89 -15.15 24.96 -1.20
N ALA A 90 -14.51 25.97 -1.80
CA ALA A 90 -15.00 26.61 -3.02
C ALA A 90 -14.69 25.79 -4.29
N SER A 91 -13.91 24.69 -4.18
CA SER A 91 -13.51 23.81 -5.28
C SER A 91 -14.12 22.43 -5.05
N LEU A 92 -15.12 22.05 -5.85
CA LEU A 92 -15.92 20.82 -5.69
C LEU A 92 -15.68 19.83 -6.84
N ASP A 93 -15.70 18.53 -6.51
CA ASP A 93 -15.65 17.42 -7.47
C ASP A 93 -17.04 16.78 -7.56
N ARG A 94 -17.54 16.56 -8.78
CA ARG A 94 -18.81 15.88 -9.05
C ARG A 94 -18.60 14.77 -10.08
N GLY A 95 -18.95 13.54 -9.72
CA GLY A 95 -19.10 12.43 -10.67
C GLY A 95 -20.57 12.26 -10.97
N ILE A 96 -20.96 12.45 -12.23
CA ILE A 96 -22.37 12.51 -12.65
C ILE A 96 -22.62 11.45 -13.71
N CYS A 97 -23.62 10.60 -13.48
CA CYS A 97 -24.14 9.68 -14.46
C CYS A 97 -25.22 10.34 -15.33
N VAL A 98 -25.09 10.25 -16.65
CA VAL A 98 -26.14 10.63 -17.59
C VAL A 98 -26.61 9.39 -18.35
N ARG A 99 -27.92 9.14 -18.30
CA ARG A 99 -28.60 8.03 -18.99
C ARG A 99 -29.60 8.57 -20.01
N GLY A 100 -29.50 8.11 -21.26
CA GLY A 100 -30.24 8.66 -22.39
C GLY A 100 -29.62 9.95 -22.94
N ASP A 101 -30.35 10.62 -23.83
CA ASP A 101 -29.88 11.85 -24.47
C ASP A 101 -29.95 13.08 -23.55
N VAL A 102 -29.20 14.12 -23.94
CA VAL A 102 -29.06 15.36 -23.17
C VAL A 102 -30.41 16.09 -23.00
N GLU A 103 -31.27 16.05 -24.01
CA GLU A 103 -32.60 16.67 -23.97
C GLU A 103 -33.53 15.98 -22.96
N ASP A 104 -33.52 14.64 -22.92
CA ASP A 104 -34.25 13.85 -21.91
C ASP A 104 -33.77 14.15 -20.49
N ALA A 105 -32.44 14.27 -20.30
CA ALA A 105 -31.85 14.61 -19.01
C ALA A 105 -32.23 16.03 -18.56
N LEU A 106 -32.30 17.00 -19.49
CA LEU A 106 -32.80 18.35 -19.22
C LEU A 106 -34.31 18.37 -18.91
N ALA A 107 -35.12 17.60 -19.64
CA ALA A 107 -36.56 17.48 -19.38
C ALA A 107 -36.84 16.89 -17.97
N LYS A 108 -36.08 15.87 -17.56
CA LYS A 108 -36.17 15.25 -16.22
C LYS A 108 -35.84 16.24 -15.09
N LEU A 109 -35.01 17.26 -15.33
CA LEU A 109 -34.67 18.28 -14.31
C LEU A 109 -35.82 19.24 -13.96
N LYS A 110 -36.86 19.37 -14.80
CA LYS A 110 -38.00 20.27 -14.60
C LYS A 110 -37.58 21.72 -14.27
N VAL A 111 -36.82 22.34 -15.17
CA VAL A 111 -36.33 23.72 -15.01
C VAL A 111 -36.78 24.56 -16.21
N ASP A 112 -37.60 25.59 -15.97
CA ASP A 112 -38.20 26.43 -17.01
C ASP A 112 -37.18 27.26 -17.81
N ASN A 113 -36.02 27.57 -17.19
CA ASN A 113 -34.93 28.27 -17.85
C ASN A 113 -33.55 27.72 -17.42
N VAL A 114 -33.05 26.76 -18.20
CA VAL A 114 -31.75 26.12 -18.01
C VAL A 114 -30.60 27.15 -18.02
N SER A 115 -30.66 28.17 -18.88
CA SER A 115 -29.57 29.16 -19.00
C SER A 115 -29.39 30.02 -17.74
N ALA A 116 -30.43 30.17 -16.90
CA ALA A 116 -30.34 30.85 -15.60
C ALA A 116 -29.55 30.05 -14.53
N LEU A 117 -29.26 28.77 -14.78
CA LEU A 117 -28.38 27.94 -13.95
C LEU A 117 -26.94 27.89 -14.48
N VAL A 118 -26.67 28.35 -15.71
CA VAL A 118 -25.31 28.39 -16.27
C VAL A 118 -24.56 29.62 -15.74
N VAL A 119 -23.48 29.40 -15.00
CA VAL A 119 -22.60 30.47 -14.51
C VAL A 119 -21.45 30.69 -15.51
N PRO A 120 -21.24 31.91 -16.04
CA PRO A 120 -20.12 32.18 -16.92
C PRO A 120 -18.78 32.09 -16.17
N LYS A 121 -17.72 31.75 -16.89
CA LYS A 121 -16.36 31.62 -16.33
C LYS A 121 -15.88 32.94 -15.74
N PHE A 122 -15.52 32.95 -14.46
CA PHE A 122 -14.96 34.09 -13.75
C PHE A 122 -13.46 33.88 -13.45
N GLU A 123 -12.80 34.89 -12.89
CA GLU A 123 -11.38 34.80 -12.51
C GLU A 123 -11.21 33.90 -11.28
N ILE A 124 -10.51 32.77 -11.44
CA ILE A 124 -10.28 31.77 -10.39
C ILE A 124 -8.79 31.75 -10.07
N GLY A 125 -8.40 32.33 -8.93
CA GLY A 125 -7.01 32.52 -8.51
C GLY A 125 -6.26 31.26 -8.03
N PHE A 126 -6.78 30.06 -8.26
CA PHE A 126 -6.20 28.79 -7.82
C PHE A 126 -6.39 27.67 -8.86
N PRO A 127 -5.51 26.65 -8.90
CA PRO A 127 -5.71 25.49 -9.78
C PRO A 127 -6.91 24.65 -9.31
N TYR A 128 -7.89 24.43 -10.19
CA TYR A 128 -9.09 23.61 -9.92
C TYR A 128 -9.26 22.44 -10.89
N ILE A 129 -8.62 22.47 -12.07
CA ILE A 129 -8.74 21.46 -13.13
C ILE A 129 -7.36 21.14 -13.73
N PHE A 130 -7.17 19.92 -14.21
CA PHE A 130 -5.99 19.55 -15.00
C PHE A 130 -6.00 20.26 -16.36
N GLY A 131 -4.83 20.45 -16.97
CA GLY A 131 -4.71 21.16 -18.24
C GLY A 131 -5.39 20.42 -19.41
N HIS A 132 -5.86 21.17 -20.42
CA HIS A 132 -6.62 20.66 -21.58
C HIS A 132 -6.02 19.47 -22.36
N ASN A 133 -4.74 19.14 -22.17
CA ASN A 133 -4.06 18.01 -22.83
C ASN A 133 -3.80 16.81 -21.88
N SER A 134 -4.41 16.77 -20.70
CA SER A 134 -4.17 15.72 -19.68
C SER A 134 -5.01 14.46 -19.85
N PHE A 135 -6.03 14.47 -20.72
CA PHE A 135 -6.96 13.36 -20.99
C PHE A 135 -7.34 13.35 -22.47
N ARG A 136 -7.65 12.18 -23.06
CA ARG A 136 -8.19 12.09 -24.43
C ARG A 136 -9.69 12.44 -24.48
N ASN A 137 -10.16 12.80 -25.67
CA ASN A 137 -11.59 12.89 -26.05
C ASN A 137 -12.48 13.85 -25.24
N VAL A 138 -11.91 14.78 -24.46
CA VAL A 138 -12.71 15.67 -23.59
C VAL A 138 -13.50 16.74 -24.38
N GLU A 139 -13.01 17.20 -25.52
CA GLU A 139 -13.59 18.36 -26.24
C GLU A 139 -14.96 18.11 -26.91
N PRO A 140 -15.29 16.90 -27.41
CA PRO A 140 -16.67 16.52 -27.72
C PRO A 140 -17.59 16.55 -26.49
N TYR A 141 -17.17 15.96 -25.37
CA TYR A 141 -17.96 15.95 -24.14
C TYR A 141 -18.21 17.36 -23.59
N LYS A 142 -17.19 18.24 -23.61
CA LYS A 142 -17.35 19.66 -23.24
C LYS A 142 -18.39 20.38 -24.10
N ARG A 143 -18.47 20.11 -25.41
CA ARG A 143 -19.47 20.75 -26.28
C ARG A 143 -20.88 20.20 -26.07
N ASN A 144 -21.02 18.91 -25.84
CA ASN A 144 -22.36 18.28 -25.78
C ASN A 144 -22.98 18.27 -24.37
N TYR A 145 -22.18 18.26 -23.30
CA TYR A 145 -22.68 18.02 -21.93
C TYR A 145 -22.52 19.20 -20.96
N SER A 146 -21.72 20.23 -21.25
CA SER A 146 -21.40 21.26 -20.24
C SER A 146 -22.62 22.01 -19.69
N GLU A 147 -23.62 22.30 -20.52
CA GLU A 147 -24.85 22.99 -20.07
C GLU A 147 -25.70 22.10 -19.17
N LEU A 148 -25.82 20.80 -19.47
CA LEU A 148 -26.49 19.83 -18.61
C LEU A 148 -25.74 19.67 -17.27
N MET A 149 -24.42 19.58 -17.28
CA MET A 149 -23.62 19.50 -16.05
C MET A 149 -23.74 20.77 -15.20
N ALA A 150 -23.77 21.95 -15.82
CA ALA A 150 -24.07 23.20 -15.15
C ALA A 150 -25.48 23.21 -14.54
N ALA A 151 -26.49 22.73 -15.28
CA ALA A 151 -27.87 22.67 -14.82
C ALA A 151 -28.05 21.73 -13.62
N ILE A 152 -27.54 20.50 -13.68
CA ILE A 152 -27.60 19.52 -12.57
C ILE A 152 -26.96 20.11 -11.31
N ILE A 153 -25.70 20.57 -11.42
CA ILE A 153 -24.91 21.01 -10.27
C ILE A 153 -25.48 22.31 -9.67
N ASN A 154 -25.83 23.30 -10.50
CA ASN A 154 -26.34 24.57 -9.99
C ASN A 154 -27.79 24.52 -9.54
N LYS A 155 -28.60 23.54 -9.99
CA LYS A 155 -29.89 23.25 -9.36
C LYS A 155 -29.67 22.82 -7.91
N ASP A 156 -28.89 21.76 -7.69
CA ASP A 156 -28.60 21.22 -6.35
C ASP A 156 -27.97 22.26 -5.41
N LEU A 157 -26.99 23.02 -5.89
CA LEU A 157 -26.35 24.10 -5.12
C LEU A 157 -27.29 25.28 -4.80
N THR A 158 -28.21 25.63 -5.72
CA THR A 158 -29.19 26.70 -5.47
C THR A 158 -30.24 26.23 -4.48
N GLU A 159 -30.79 25.02 -4.65
CA GLU A 159 -31.89 24.49 -3.84
C GLU A 159 -31.46 24.14 -2.40
N ARG A 160 -30.26 23.57 -2.19
CA ARG A 160 -29.79 23.20 -0.84
C ARG A 160 -29.02 24.30 -0.11
N TYR A 161 -28.25 25.11 -0.84
CA TYR A 161 -27.25 26.00 -0.24
C TYR A 161 -27.41 27.48 -0.63
N GLY A 162 -28.30 27.81 -1.58
CA GLY A 162 -28.43 29.16 -2.13
C GLY A 162 -27.20 29.64 -2.93
N LEU A 163 -26.33 28.72 -3.36
CA LEU A 163 -25.06 29.02 -4.03
C LEU A 163 -25.11 28.65 -5.51
N LYS A 164 -24.22 29.25 -6.31
CA LYS A 164 -23.99 28.89 -7.72
C LYS A 164 -22.48 28.76 -8.00
N ALA A 165 -22.12 27.93 -8.97
CA ALA A 165 -20.74 27.58 -9.31
C ALA A 165 -20.51 27.59 -10.83
N TYR A 166 -19.30 27.98 -11.25
CA TYR A 166 -18.80 27.72 -12.60
C TYR A 166 -18.44 26.23 -12.72
N THR A 167 -18.93 25.56 -13.77
CA THR A 167 -18.70 24.12 -13.98
C THR A 167 -17.85 23.85 -15.23
N GLU A 168 -16.90 22.92 -15.12
CA GLU A 168 -16.09 22.47 -16.25
C GLU A 168 -15.80 20.96 -16.17
N ILE A 169 -16.07 20.25 -17.27
CA ILE A 169 -15.83 18.80 -17.38
C ILE A 169 -14.32 18.51 -17.40
N GLU A 170 -13.87 17.57 -16.57
CA GLU A 170 -12.48 17.10 -16.51
C GLU A 170 -12.25 15.94 -17.51
N TYR A 171 -13.12 14.93 -17.48
CA TYR A 171 -13.27 13.88 -18.50
C TYR A 171 -14.63 13.19 -18.38
N CYS A 172 -15.03 12.44 -19.39
CA CYS A 172 -16.17 11.51 -19.33
C CYS A 172 -15.79 10.16 -19.94
N ASP A 173 -16.42 9.10 -19.44
CA ASP A 173 -16.23 7.70 -19.82
C ASP A 173 -17.53 7.12 -20.41
N ARG A 174 -17.39 6.31 -21.45
CA ARG A 174 -18.43 5.45 -22.01
C ARG A 174 -17.90 4.03 -22.21
N ALA A 175 -18.64 3.03 -21.74
CA ALA A 175 -18.31 1.62 -21.94
C ALA A 175 -18.23 1.27 -23.44
N GLY A 176 -17.21 0.51 -23.85
CA GLY A 176 -17.00 0.08 -25.24
C GLY A 176 -16.62 1.18 -26.26
N VAL A 177 -16.78 2.47 -25.93
CA VAL A 177 -16.55 3.59 -26.86
C VAL A 177 -15.21 4.31 -26.61
N ASP A 178 -14.89 4.64 -25.34
CA ASP A 178 -13.67 5.39 -25.01
C ASP A 178 -12.40 4.51 -24.83
N GLU A 179 -12.42 3.30 -25.39
CA GLU A 179 -11.28 2.39 -25.32
C GLU A 179 -9.98 3.00 -25.87
N PHE A 180 -8.85 2.46 -25.41
CA PHE A 180 -7.53 2.88 -25.86
C PHE A 180 -7.15 2.05 -27.09
N PRO A 181 -7.07 2.62 -28.31
CA PRO A 181 -6.66 1.86 -29.49
C PRO A 181 -5.22 1.35 -29.31
N ILE A 182 -4.94 0.14 -29.78
CA ILE A 182 -3.60 -0.45 -29.70
C ILE A 182 -2.70 0.19 -30.76
N ASP A 183 -1.56 0.76 -30.35
CA ASP A 183 -0.61 1.39 -31.26
C ASP A 183 0.73 0.64 -31.38
N GLY A 184 1.66 1.21 -32.17
CA GLY A 184 2.98 0.64 -32.37
C GLY A 184 3.85 0.56 -31.11
N LEU A 185 3.62 1.40 -30.09
CA LEU A 185 4.33 1.32 -28.81
C LEU A 185 3.76 0.18 -27.96
N ASP A 186 2.42 0.03 -27.93
CA ASP A 186 1.74 -1.08 -27.26
C ASP A 186 2.19 -2.43 -27.83
N ILE A 187 2.30 -2.54 -29.16
CA ILE A 187 2.83 -3.74 -29.83
C ILE A 187 4.32 -3.93 -29.50
N ALA A 188 5.14 -2.88 -29.56
CA ALA A 188 6.56 -2.97 -29.25
C ALA A 188 6.84 -3.45 -27.82
N PHE A 189 6.03 -3.04 -26.83
CA PHE A 189 6.13 -3.55 -25.46
C PHE A 189 5.91 -5.08 -25.40
N LEU A 190 4.85 -5.60 -26.04
CA LEU A 190 4.59 -7.04 -26.09
C LEU A 190 5.74 -7.81 -26.77
N VAL A 191 6.25 -7.31 -27.89
CA VAL A 191 7.38 -7.92 -28.61
C VAL A 191 8.64 -7.96 -27.75
N ILE A 192 8.98 -6.86 -27.07
CA ILE A 192 10.13 -6.79 -26.15
C ILE A 192 9.98 -7.79 -25.00
N MET A 193 8.79 -7.86 -24.38
CA MET A 193 8.52 -8.80 -23.29
C MET A 193 8.57 -10.26 -23.75
N ALA A 194 8.00 -10.59 -24.92
CA ALA A 194 8.06 -11.92 -25.49
C ALA A 194 9.51 -12.35 -25.79
N VAL A 195 10.31 -11.47 -26.41
CA VAL A 195 11.74 -11.72 -26.68
C VAL A 195 12.52 -11.95 -25.38
N LEU A 196 12.31 -11.14 -24.35
CA LEU A 196 12.97 -11.33 -23.04
C LEU A 196 12.63 -12.68 -22.40
N VAL A 197 11.37 -13.10 -22.44
CA VAL A 197 10.92 -14.39 -21.92
C VAL A 197 11.51 -15.56 -22.73
N VAL A 198 11.47 -15.50 -24.06
CA VAL A 198 12.05 -16.54 -24.94
C VAL A 198 13.56 -16.67 -24.73
N VAL A 199 14.29 -15.56 -24.65
CA VAL A 199 15.73 -15.56 -24.37
C VAL A 199 16.04 -16.12 -22.98
N MET A 200 15.24 -15.78 -21.96
CA MET A 200 15.37 -16.37 -20.61
C MET A 200 15.14 -17.88 -20.62
N LEU A 201 14.09 -18.37 -21.29
CA LEU A 201 13.78 -19.79 -21.37
C LEU A 201 14.85 -20.57 -22.12
N ALA A 202 15.27 -20.10 -23.31
CA ALA A 202 16.33 -20.72 -24.10
C ALA A 202 17.68 -20.74 -23.35
N SER A 203 18.05 -19.63 -22.69
CA SER A 203 19.27 -19.53 -21.88
C SER A 203 19.24 -20.45 -20.66
N SER A 204 18.08 -20.60 -20.02
CA SER A 204 17.88 -21.52 -18.89
C SER A 204 17.95 -22.99 -19.31
N TRP A 205 17.36 -23.33 -20.47
CA TRP A 205 17.41 -24.68 -21.04
C TRP A 205 18.82 -25.07 -21.49
N TYR A 206 19.55 -24.15 -22.14
CA TYR A 206 20.97 -24.34 -22.47
C TYR A 206 21.82 -24.58 -21.22
N ASP A 207 21.69 -23.73 -20.20
CA ASP A 207 22.47 -23.83 -18.97
C ASP A 207 22.15 -25.12 -18.17
N ALA A 208 20.89 -25.57 -18.18
CA ALA A 208 20.50 -26.85 -17.61
C ALA A 208 21.03 -28.05 -18.42
N SER A 209 21.15 -27.92 -19.75
CA SER A 209 21.71 -28.95 -20.63
C SER A 209 23.24 -29.08 -20.50
N CYS A 210 23.94 -28.01 -20.10
CA CYS A 210 25.38 -28.02 -19.81
C CYS A 210 25.74 -28.55 -18.40
N LYS A 211 24.78 -29.07 -17.64
CA LYS A 211 24.97 -29.49 -16.24
C LYS A 211 25.78 -30.80 -16.14
N SER A 212 26.94 -30.75 -15.49
CA SER A 212 27.75 -31.94 -15.16
C SER A 212 27.25 -32.69 -13.92
N GLU A 213 27.92 -33.80 -13.56
CA GLU A 213 27.63 -34.64 -12.39
C GLU A 213 27.60 -33.88 -11.05
N ASN A 214 28.21 -32.68 -10.97
CA ASN A 214 28.26 -31.81 -9.79
C ASN A 214 26.89 -31.24 -9.33
N GLY A 215 25.78 -31.71 -9.89
CA GLY A 215 24.43 -31.49 -9.36
C GLY A 215 24.00 -30.03 -9.36
N LEU A 216 23.57 -29.50 -8.20
CA LEU A 216 23.13 -28.11 -8.05
C LEU A 216 24.30 -27.10 -7.87
N ASN A 217 25.55 -27.57 -7.79
CA ASN A 217 26.70 -26.68 -7.65
C ASN A 217 27.09 -26.00 -8.97
N HIS A 218 26.76 -26.63 -10.11
CA HIS A 218 26.91 -26.10 -11.48
C HIS A 218 26.44 -24.64 -11.65
N TYR A 219 25.32 -24.28 -11.02
CA TYR A 219 24.72 -22.94 -11.12
C TYR A 219 25.39 -21.88 -10.21
N GLN A 220 26.36 -22.27 -9.37
CA GLN A 220 27.03 -21.39 -8.40
C GLN A 220 28.47 -21.00 -8.81
N GLU A 221 28.98 -21.58 -9.90
CA GLU A 221 30.33 -21.37 -10.43
C GLU A 221 30.25 -20.77 -11.85
N ASP A 222 31.19 -19.92 -12.26
CA ASP A 222 31.15 -19.29 -13.59
C ASP A 222 31.53 -20.33 -14.69
N MET A 223 30.85 -20.29 -15.84
CA MET A 223 31.03 -21.27 -16.92
C MET A 223 32.42 -21.20 -17.58
N PRO A 224 33.01 -22.31 -18.04
CA PRO A 224 34.42 -22.37 -18.45
C PRO A 224 34.78 -21.63 -19.76
N SER A 225 33.80 -21.23 -20.57
CA SER A 225 34.03 -20.52 -21.84
C SER A 225 33.18 -19.25 -21.94
N HIS A 226 33.76 -18.15 -22.41
CA HIS A 226 33.08 -16.87 -22.60
C HIS A 226 31.80 -17.00 -23.45
N LYS A 227 31.81 -17.85 -24.49
CA LYS A 227 30.60 -18.14 -25.30
C LYS A 227 29.49 -18.79 -24.44
N SER A 228 29.84 -19.75 -23.58
CA SER A 228 28.90 -20.37 -22.63
C SER A 228 28.47 -19.43 -21.50
N MET A 229 29.31 -18.49 -21.07
CA MET A 229 28.93 -17.43 -20.11
C MET A 229 27.92 -16.46 -20.72
N LEU A 230 28.09 -16.10 -22.00
CA LEU A 230 27.14 -15.28 -22.74
C LEU A 230 25.79 -16.02 -22.90
N LEU A 231 25.80 -17.25 -23.40
CA LEU A 231 24.59 -18.07 -23.60
C LEU A 231 23.85 -18.44 -22.31
N SER A 232 24.54 -18.48 -21.15
CA SER A 232 23.94 -18.67 -19.82
C SER A 232 23.64 -17.37 -19.06
N SER A 233 23.85 -16.19 -19.66
CA SER A 233 23.66 -14.91 -18.95
C SER A 233 22.20 -14.63 -18.58
N PHE A 234 21.23 -15.14 -19.35
CA PHE A 234 19.79 -15.02 -19.09
C PHE A 234 19.21 -16.23 -18.32
N SER A 235 20.04 -17.19 -17.88
CA SER A 235 19.58 -18.36 -17.13
C SER A 235 18.95 -17.96 -15.79
N ALA A 236 17.66 -18.22 -15.64
CA ALA A 236 16.88 -17.85 -14.46
C ALA A 236 17.41 -18.55 -13.19
N ILE A 237 17.80 -19.82 -13.30
CA ILE A 237 18.33 -20.61 -12.18
C ILE A 237 19.68 -20.03 -11.74
N ARG A 238 20.59 -19.75 -12.68
CA ARG A 238 21.92 -19.17 -12.38
C ARG A 238 21.80 -17.75 -11.83
N ASN A 239 20.88 -16.93 -12.34
CA ASN A 239 20.63 -15.59 -11.81
C ASN A 239 19.94 -15.62 -10.43
N TRP A 240 19.08 -16.61 -10.15
CA TRP A 240 18.57 -16.86 -8.79
C TRP A 240 19.69 -17.23 -7.81
N TYR A 241 20.61 -18.14 -8.19
CA TYR A 241 21.78 -18.44 -7.35
C TYR A 241 22.69 -17.23 -7.16
N ARG A 242 22.91 -16.40 -8.20
CA ARG A 242 23.63 -15.10 -8.06
C ARG A 242 22.91 -14.17 -7.06
N LEU A 243 21.59 -13.99 -7.17
CA LEU A 243 20.77 -13.18 -6.26
C LEU A 243 20.86 -13.65 -4.79
N VAL A 244 20.83 -14.97 -4.56
CA VAL A 244 20.77 -15.59 -3.23
C VAL A 244 22.17 -15.96 -2.68
N SER A 245 23.23 -15.86 -3.47
CA SER A 245 24.62 -16.05 -3.02
C SER A 245 25.10 -14.92 -2.11
N HIS A 246 25.95 -15.22 -1.13
CA HIS A 246 26.67 -14.19 -0.38
C HIS A 246 27.85 -13.66 -1.19
N SER A 247 28.08 -12.33 -1.18
CA SER A 247 29.32 -11.78 -1.71
C SER A 247 30.52 -12.31 -0.93
N ARG A 248 31.56 -12.78 -1.65
CA ARG A 248 32.80 -13.33 -1.07
C ARG A 248 33.80 -12.24 -0.64
N ASP A 249 33.60 -11.00 -1.08
CA ASP A 249 34.47 -9.85 -0.82
C ASP A 249 34.40 -9.35 0.66
N PRO A 250 35.55 -9.12 1.33
CA PRO A 250 35.62 -8.55 2.67
C PRO A 250 34.88 -7.21 2.88
N THR A 251 34.94 -6.27 1.91
CA THR A 251 34.25 -4.97 2.01
C THR A 251 32.74 -5.16 1.93
N SER A 252 32.26 -5.89 0.91
CA SER A 252 30.84 -6.30 0.78
C SER A 252 30.33 -6.94 2.08
N ARG A 253 31.11 -7.83 2.69
CA ARG A 253 30.75 -8.55 3.92
C ARG A 253 30.49 -7.62 5.11
N ASP A 254 31.22 -6.51 5.22
CA ASP A 254 31.05 -5.52 6.28
C ASP A 254 30.00 -4.45 5.94
N LEU A 255 29.72 -4.22 4.65
CA LEU A 255 28.64 -3.33 4.17
C LEU A 255 27.25 -3.99 4.10
N ARG A 256 27.10 -5.30 4.31
CA ARG A 256 25.81 -6.05 4.18
C ARG A 256 24.61 -5.40 4.87
N MET A 257 24.81 -4.77 6.03
CA MET A 257 23.73 -4.06 6.75
C MET A 257 23.08 -2.92 5.95
N ILE A 258 23.75 -2.38 4.92
CA ILE A 258 23.17 -1.39 3.99
C ILE A 258 21.98 -1.97 3.25
N GLN A 259 21.96 -3.28 2.98
CA GLN A 259 20.81 -3.94 2.34
C GLN A 259 19.58 -3.90 3.26
N ALA A 260 19.77 -4.10 4.58
CA ALA A 260 18.72 -3.94 5.58
C ALA A 260 18.27 -2.47 5.73
N ILE A 261 19.21 -1.52 5.78
CA ILE A 261 18.86 -0.09 5.83
C ILE A 261 18.04 0.30 4.59
N ARG A 262 18.50 -0.06 3.38
CA ARG A 262 17.81 0.24 2.11
C ARG A 262 16.38 -0.30 2.10
N HIS A 263 16.18 -1.54 2.54
CA HIS A 263 14.85 -2.14 2.67
C HIS A 263 13.97 -1.37 3.70
N LEU A 264 14.49 -1.07 4.89
CA LEU A 264 13.73 -0.35 5.92
C LEU A 264 13.39 1.10 5.50
N THR A 265 14.32 1.81 4.85
CA THR A 265 14.06 3.13 4.25
C THR A 265 12.96 3.01 3.19
N PHE A 266 12.98 1.98 2.34
CA PHE A 266 11.95 1.76 1.31
C PHE A 266 10.57 1.48 1.92
N VAL A 267 10.47 0.66 2.97
CA VAL A 267 9.20 0.41 3.68
C VAL A 267 8.62 1.71 4.24
N LEU A 268 9.45 2.56 4.86
CA LEU A 268 9.02 3.86 5.39
C LEU A 268 8.61 4.85 4.28
N THR A 269 9.35 4.87 3.16
CA THR A 269 8.99 5.65 1.97
C THR A 269 7.67 5.16 1.35
N LEU A 270 7.43 3.86 1.29
CA LEU A 270 6.19 3.28 0.78
C LEU A 270 4.99 3.66 1.66
N ILE A 271 5.12 3.61 2.99
CA ILE A 271 4.07 4.07 3.92
C ILE A 271 3.69 5.52 3.59
N GLY A 272 4.68 6.42 3.47
CA GLY A 272 4.43 7.82 3.11
C GLY A 272 3.71 7.98 1.77
N HIS A 273 4.21 7.35 0.71
CA HIS A 273 3.61 7.46 -0.63
C HIS A 273 2.20 6.85 -0.71
N ALA A 274 1.94 5.74 -0.03
CA ALA A 274 0.60 5.14 0.02
C ALA A 274 -0.38 6.04 0.79
N SER A 275 0.00 6.54 1.98
CA SER A 275 -0.81 7.48 2.77
C SER A 275 -1.07 8.80 2.05
N MET A 276 -0.18 9.26 1.17
CA MET A 276 -0.39 10.46 0.36
C MET A 276 -1.39 10.28 -0.79
N MET A 277 -1.60 9.04 -1.28
CA MET A 277 -2.41 8.74 -2.47
C MET A 277 -3.84 8.23 -2.16
N VAL A 278 -4.20 8.05 -0.89
CA VAL A 278 -5.54 7.57 -0.51
C VAL A 278 -6.63 8.59 -0.86
N GLN A 279 -7.62 8.16 -1.65
CA GLN A 279 -8.85 8.93 -1.89
C GLN A 279 -9.87 8.62 -0.78
N SER A 280 -10.23 9.63 0.02
CA SER A 280 -11.14 9.55 1.17
C SER A 280 -12.60 9.71 0.78
N ARG A 281 -13.52 9.05 1.50
CA ARG A 281 -14.98 9.27 1.34
C ARG A 281 -15.41 10.73 1.52
N THR A 282 -14.85 11.44 2.49
CA THR A 282 -15.20 12.84 2.76
C THR A 282 -13.96 13.70 2.97
N GLY A 283 -14.10 15.02 2.75
CA GLY A 283 -13.08 16.01 3.09
C GLY A 283 -12.78 16.04 4.58
N TRP A 284 -13.82 15.95 5.42
CA TRP A 284 -13.72 16.00 6.88
C TRP A 284 -12.68 15.03 7.44
N ILE A 285 -12.71 13.77 7.01
CA ILE A 285 -11.77 12.75 7.51
C ILE A 285 -10.34 13.08 7.06
N VAL A 286 -10.14 13.67 5.88
CA VAL A 286 -8.80 14.10 5.40
C VAL A 286 -8.24 15.23 6.28
N GLU A 287 -9.08 16.19 6.63
CA GLU A 287 -8.71 17.38 7.40
C GLU A 287 -8.52 17.05 8.88
N GLN A 288 -9.36 16.17 9.45
CA GLN A 288 -9.17 15.60 10.78
C GLN A 288 -7.90 14.74 10.86
N LYS A 289 -7.62 13.91 9.84
CA LYS A 289 -6.34 13.18 9.77
C LYS A 289 -5.14 14.12 9.76
N TYR A 290 -5.24 15.33 9.22
CA TYR A 290 -4.16 16.33 9.30
C TYR A 290 -3.94 16.91 10.71
N ARG A 291 -4.91 16.80 11.62
CA ARG A 291 -4.75 17.16 13.04
C ARG A 291 -4.02 16.06 13.84
N GLU A 292 -4.04 14.81 13.37
CA GLU A 292 -3.39 13.67 14.05
C GLU A 292 -1.86 13.70 14.02
N LEU A 293 -1.26 13.40 15.18
CA LEU A 293 0.20 13.35 15.34
C LEU A 293 0.86 12.28 14.44
N ALA A 294 0.19 11.14 14.24
CA ALA A 294 0.69 10.05 13.39
C ALA A 294 0.81 10.49 11.92
N THR A 295 -0.21 11.15 11.39
CA THR A 295 -0.22 11.73 10.04
C THR A 295 0.86 12.80 9.89
N MET A 296 1.03 13.67 10.89
CA MET A 296 2.09 14.68 10.90
C MET A 296 3.51 14.06 10.87
N ILE A 297 3.74 12.94 11.57
CA ILE A 297 5.00 12.20 11.48
C ILE A 297 5.22 11.63 10.07
N ILE A 298 4.17 11.07 9.45
CA ILE A 298 4.25 10.47 8.11
C ILE A 298 4.55 11.54 7.04
N ILE A 299 3.82 12.65 7.04
CA ILE A 299 3.97 13.73 6.05
C ILE A 299 5.36 14.40 6.18
N ASN A 300 5.77 14.76 7.40
CA ASN A 300 7.10 15.34 7.64
C ASN A 300 8.24 14.32 7.49
N GLY A 301 7.91 13.03 7.35
CA GLY A 301 8.83 11.93 7.05
C GLY A 301 9.50 12.00 5.67
N PHE A 302 9.21 12.99 4.83
CA PHE A 302 9.79 13.13 3.48
C PHE A 302 11.34 13.10 3.45
N GLN A 303 11.99 13.51 4.55
CA GLN A 303 13.45 13.45 4.71
C GLN A 303 14.00 12.01 4.65
N ILE A 304 13.19 10.98 4.95
CA ILE A 304 13.61 9.57 4.93
C ILE A 304 14.11 9.15 3.55
N VAL A 305 13.50 9.65 2.46
CA VAL A 305 13.96 9.39 1.08
C VAL A 305 15.41 9.85 0.87
N THR A 306 15.81 10.96 1.52
CA THR A 306 17.17 11.51 1.36
C THR A 306 18.27 10.63 1.95
N THR A 307 17.93 9.69 2.84
CA THR A 307 18.85 8.67 3.35
C THR A 307 19.40 7.79 2.22
N PHE A 308 18.67 7.59 1.12
CA PHE A 308 19.18 6.89 -0.05
C PHE A 308 20.35 7.65 -0.72
N PHE A 309 20.33 8.99 -0.79
CA PHE A 309 21.47 9.77 -1.30
C PHE A 309 22.72 9.57 -0.41
N THR A 310 22.54 9.52 0.92
CA THR A 310 23.63 9.23 1.86
C THR A 310 24.20 7.83 1.65
N ILE A 311 23.34 6.81 1.45
CA ILE A 311 23.77 5.45 1.12
C ILE A 311 24.55 5.43 -0.21
N SER A 312 24.06 6.15 -1.21
CA SER A 312 24.65 6.23 -2.55
C SER A 312 26.07 6.81 -2.50
N GLY A 313 26.24 8.01 -1.94
CA GLY A 313 27.55 8.66 -1.81
C GLY A 313 28.54 7.89 -0.93
N LEU A 314 28.03 7.19 0.09
CA LEU A 314 28.81 6.31 0.97
C LEU A 314 29.37 5.08 0.24
N VAL A 315 28.49 4.28 -0.38
CA VAL A 315 28.87 3.05 -1.10
C VAL A 315 29.78 3.39 -2.28
N PHE A 316 29.45 4.46 -3.00
CA PHE A 316 30.27 5.00 -4.08
C PHE A 316 31.68 5.35 -3.59
N THR A 317 31.81 6.15 -2.52
CA THR A 317 33.11 6.59 -2.00
C THR A 317 33.98 5.43 -1.53
N ILE A 318 33.38 4.42 -0.87
CA ILE A 318 34.13 3.23 -0.44
C ILE A 318 34.63 2.45 -1.66
N THR A 319 33.71 2.02 -2.54
CA THR A 319 34.03 1.15 -3.68
C THR A 319 35.02 1.81 -4.65
N TYR A 320 34.86 3.11 -4.92
CA TYR A 320 35.75 3.82 -5.84
C TYR A 320 37.14 4.05 -5.25
N VAL A 321 37.26 4.47 -3.97
CA VAL A 321 38.57 4.67 -3.33
C VAL A 321 39.33 3.34 -3.20
N GLU A 322 38.64 2.21 -2.99
CA GLU A 322 39.29 0.89 -2.96
C GLU A 322 39.71 0.41 -4.35
N LYS A 323 38.83 0.48 -5.37
CA LYS A 323 39.21 0.19 -6.76
C LYS A 323 40.44 0.99 -7.21
N MET A 324 40.49 2.29 -6.89
CA MET A 324 41.63 3.13 -7.27
C MET A 324 42.92 2.73 -6.54
N ARG A 325 42.85 2.33 -5.27
CA ARG A 325 44.00 1.80 -4.51
C ARG A 325 44.53 0.49 -5.10
N GLU A 326 43.63 -0.43 -5.43
CA GLU A 326 43.97 -1.72 -6.05
C GLU A 326 44.59 -1.54 -7.44
N SER A 327 44.08 -0.60 -8.23
CA SER A 327 44.58 -0.33 -9.58
C SER A 327 45.99 0.29 -9.61
N GLY A 328 46.41 0.98 -8.54
CA GLY A 328 47.62 1.82 -8.49
C GLY A 328 47.65 3.03 -9.44
N ARG A 329 46.69 3.18 -10.35
CA ARG A 329 46.67 4.21 -11.40
C ARG A 329 46.12 5.53 -10.88
N LYS A 330 46.63 6.66 -11.37
CA LYS A 330 46.03 7.98 -11.13
C LYS A 330 44.73 8.10 -11.96
N PRO A 331 43.60 8.54 -11.38
CA PRO A 331 42.34 8.64 -12.11
C PRO A 331 42.40 9.76 -13.17
N GLY A 332 41.79 9.50 -14.32
CA GLY A 332 41.68 10.41 -15.46
C GLY A 332 40.24 10.49 -15.99
N VAL A 333 39.98 11.40 -16.93
CA VAL A 333 38.63 11.70 -17.43
C VAL A 333 37.95 10.47 -18.04
N LEU A 334 38.69 9.61 -18.75
CA LEU A 334 38.16 8.38 -19.32
C LEU A 334 37.58 7.41 -18.25
N GLU A 335 38.20 7.32 -17.08
CA GLU A 335 37.69 6.49 -15.97
C GLU A 335 36.38 7.07 -15.40
N ILE A 336 36.27 8.42 -15.34
CA ILE A 336 35.02 9.09 -14.95
C ILE A 336 33.90 8.73 -15.95
N VAL A 337 34.16 8.85 -17.26
CA VAL A 337 33.19 8.52 -18.30
C VAL A 337 32.78 7.05 -18.23
N ILE A 338 33.75 6.13 -18.12
CA ILE A 338 33.48 4.68 -18.02
C ILE A 338 32.65 4.35 -16.78
N ILE A 339 32.92 4.94 -15.60
CA ILE A 339 32.12 4.71 -14.40
C ILE A 339 30.69 5.27 -14.57
N THR A 340 30.52 6.47 -15.13
CA THR A 340 29.20 7.08 -15.35
C THR A 340 28.37 6.28 -16.36
N VAL A 341 28.96 5.88 -17.49
CA VAL A 341 28.30 5.01 -18.49
C VAL A 341 27.94 3.66 -17.89
N ASN A 342 28.82 3.06 -17.09
CA ASN A 342 28.51 1.79 -16.40
C ASN A 342 27.39 1.92 -15.36
N ARG A 343 27.23 3.09 -14.73
CA ARG A 343 26.10 3.40 -13.84
C ARG A 343 24.79 3.56 -14.63
N TYR A 344 24.86 4.21 -15.80
CA TYR A 344 23.72 4.37 -16.71
C TYR A 344 23.22 3.01 -17.23
N ILE A 345 24.11 2.21 -17.84
CA ILE A 345 23.78 0.87 -18.38
C ILE A 345 23.19 -0.06 -17.30
N ARG A 346 23.55 0.12 -16.02
CA ARG A 346 23.00 -0.67 -14.92
C ARG A 346 21.58 -0.26 -14.49
N LEU A 347 21.27 1.04 -14.48
CA LEU A 347 20.00 1.56 -13.99
C LEU A 347 18.94 1.67 -15.10
N THR A 348 19.34 2.18 -16.26
CA THR A 348 18.41 2.53 -17.34
C THR A 348 17.55 1.36 -17.85
N PRO A 349 18.00 0.10 -18.00
CA PRO A 349 17.18 -0.95 -18.63
C PRO A 349 15.91 -1.30 -17.86
N VAL A 350 16.00 -1.47 -16.53
CA VAL A 350 14.84 -1.73 -15.66
C VAL A 350 13.91 -0.51 -15.67
N TYR A 351 14.48 0.68 -15.53
CA TYR A 351 13.75 1.94 -15.50
C TYR A 351 13.04 2.26 -16.83
N ALA A 352 13.65 1.94 -17.97
CA ALA A 352 13.09 2.12 -19.30
C ALA A 352 11.97 1.12 -19.61
N LEU A 353 12.06 -0.12 -19.11
CA LEU A 353 10.97 -1.09 -19.25
C LEU A 353 9.73 -0.66 -18.45
N PHE A 354 9.91 -0.17 -17.22
CA PHE A 354 8.84 0.43 -16.43
C PHE A 354 8.28 1.71 -17.07
N LEU A 355 9.13 2.54 -17.69
CA LEU A 355 8.68 3.72 -18.44
C LEU A 355 7.79 3.32 -19.62
N LEU A 356 8.24 2.35 -20.43
CA LEU A 356 7.48 1.87 -21.58
C LEU A 356 6.14 1.27 -21.13
N PHE A 357 6.11 0.54 -20.01
CA PHE A 357 4.88 0.00 -19.43
C PHE A 357 3.88 1.09 -18.99
N GLU A 358 4.33 2.13 -18.27
CA GLU A 358 3.51 3.31 -17.90
C GLU A 358 2.96 4.01 -19.16
N ALA A 359 3.75 4.05 -20.23
CA ALA A 359 3.38 4.65 -21.51
C ALA A 359 2.48 3.76 -22.40
N THR A 360 2.25 2.48 -22.05
CA THR A 360 1.57 1.51 -22.94
C THR A 360 0.49 0.72 -22.20
N TRP A 361 0.84 -0.47 -21.69
CA TRP A 361 -0.13 -1.43 -21.18
C TRP A 361 -0.70 -1.11 -19.81
N PHE A 362 -0.08 -0.22 -19.04
CA PHE A 362 -0.53 0.02 -17.68
C PHE A 362 -1.96 0.60 -17.61
N ILE A 363 -2.36 1.49 -18.52
CA ILE A 363 -3.75 2.02 -18.60
C ILE A 363 -4.80 0.92 -18.85
N ARG A 364 -4.39 -0.23 -19.42
CA ARG A 364 -5.27 -1.33 -19.86
C ARG A 364 -5.55 -2.37 -18.77
N LEU A 365 -4.92 -2.28 -17.60
CA LEU A 365 -4.99 -3.33 -16.58
C LEU A 365 -6.20 -3.23 -15.64
N GLN A 366 -6.80 -2.06 -15.49
CA GLN A 366 -7.92 -1.78 -14.60
C GLN A 366 -8.78 -0.65 -15.21
N ASP A 367 -9.87 -0.32 -14.52
CA ASP A 367 -10.85 0.71 -14.81
C ASP A 367 -11.27 1.43 -13.51
N GLY A 368 -12.21 2.38 -13.59
CA GLY A 368 -12.81 3.03 -12.41
C GLY A 368 -12.75 4.57 -12.44
N PRO A 369 -13.53 5.25 -11.58
CA PRO A 369 -13.82 6.68 -11.68
C PRO A 369 -12.63 7.62 -11.47
N PHE A 370 -11.51 7.12 -10.95
CA PHE A 370 -10.25 7.86 -10.82
C PHE A 370 -9.13 7.32 -11.70
N TRP A 371 -9.34 6.22 -12.44
CA TRP A 371 -8.28 5.49 -13.12
C TRP A 371 -7.58 6.35 -14.17
N ARG A 372 -8.36 7.14 -14.93
CA ARG A 372 -7.84 8.08 -15.92
C ARG A 372 -6.99 9.18 -15.27
N ARG A 373 -7.47 9.79 -14.17
CA ARG A 373 -6.66 10.73 -13.36
C ARG A 373 -5.36 10.09 -12.89
N GLY A 374 -5.41 8.85 -12.41
CA GLY A 374 -4.25 8.10 -11.91
C GLY A 374 -3.24 7.70 -12.98
N VAL A 375 -3.70 7.34 -14.18
CA VAL A 375 -2.90 6.59 -15.16
C VAL A 375 -2.87 7.23 -16.55
N GLU A 376 -3.99 7.71 -17.10
CA GLU A 376 -4.01 8.32 -18.44
C GLU A 376 -3.15 9.58 -18.49
N THR A 377 -3.25 10.42 -17.45
CA THR A 377 -2.42 11.63 -17.28
C THR A 377 -0.93 11.31 -17.34
N SER A 378 -0.52 10.19 -16.75
CA SER A 378 0.88 9.73 -16.69
C SER A 378 1.29 9.06 -18.00
N MET A 379 0.41 8.27 -18.64
CA MET A 379 0.63 7.68 -19.95
C MET A 379 0.86 8.77 -21.03
N ILE A 380 0.02 9.81 -21.05
CA ILE A 380 0.16 10.95 -21.98
C ILE A 380 1.46 11.70 -21.71
N ASN A 381 1.77 12.02 -20.43
CA ASN A 381 3.04 12.64 -20.06
C ASN A 381 4.23 11.77 -20.48
N CYS A 382 4.18 10.44 -20.31
CA CYS A 382 5.25 9.55 -20.76
C CYS A 382 5.40 9.51 -22.27
N ARG A 383 4.31 9.33 -23.05
CA ARG A 383 4.38 9.34 -24.52
C ARG A 383 4.96 10.66 -25.06
N ARG A 384 4.67 11.80 -24.40
CA ARG A 384 5.19 13.13 -24.78
C ARG A 384 6.61 13.44 -24.27
N HIS A 385 6.99 12.95 -23.09
CA HIS A 385 8.17 13.41 -22.34
C HIS A 385 9.16 12.30 -21.93
N TRP A 386 9.03 11.06 -22.44
CA TRP A 386 9.87 9.90 -22.07
C TRP A 386 11.39 10.17 -22.03
N TRP A 387 11.90 10.97 -22.96
CA TRP A 387 13.33 11.27 -23.08
C TRP A 387 13.86 12.08 -21.88
N ILE A 388 13.03 12.91 -21.24
CA ILE A 388 13.37 13.73 -20.06
C ILE A 388 13.67 12.82 -18.85
N ASN A 389 12.94 11.70 -18.74
CA ASN A 389 13.19 10.63 -17.78
C ASN A 389 14.47 9.85 -18.12
N LEU A 390 14.66 9.41 -19.38
CA LEU A 390 15.83 8.61 -19.78
C LEU A 390 17.15 9.38 -19.79
N LEU A 391 17.12 10.72 -19.86
CA LEU A 391 18.27 11.60 -19.64
C LEU A 391 18.50 11.94 -18.15
N TYR A 392 17.64 11.46 -17.23
CA TYR A 392 17.71 11.75 -15.79
C TYR A 392 17.70 13.26 -15.47
N VAL A 393 16.81 14.03 -16.11
CA VAL A 393 16.64 15.49 -15.90
C VAL A 393 15.20 15.92 -15.51
N ASN A 394 14.30 14.95 -15.30
CA ASN A 394 12.90 15.16 -14.90
C ASN A 394 12.68 15.73 -13.48
N ASN A 395 13.75 16.03 -12.74
CA ASN A 395 13.71 16.80 -11.49
C ASN A 395 13.92 18.32 -11.70
N TYR A 396 14.17 18.76 -12.94
CA TYR A 396 14.29 20.18 -13.32
C TYR A 396 13.43 20.54 -14.53
N PHE A 397 13.37 19.68 -15.54
CA PHE A 397 12.66 19.95 -16.79
C PHE A 397 11.27 19.30 -16.76
N LYS A 398 10.25 20.11 -17.06
CA LYS A 398 8.82 19.74 -17.02
C LYS A 398 8.35 18.92 -15.80
N PRO A 399 8.70 19.32 -14.55
CA PRO A 399 8.27 18.59 -13.37
C PRO A 399 6.78 18.82 -13.05
N ASP A 400 6.16 19.85 -13.64
CA ASP A 400 4.72 20.13 -13.69
C ASP A 400 3.91 19.10 -14.51
N GLN A 401 4.57 18.33 -15.37
CA GLN A 401 3.95 17.34 -16.26
C GLN A 401 4.75 16.03 -16.23
N PRO A 402 4.89 15.39 -15.05
CA PRO A 402 5.78 14.26 -14.86
C PRO A 402 5.23 12.99 -15.53
N CYS A 403 6.11 12.25 -16.20
CA CYS A 403 5.82 10.90 -16.71
C CYS A 403 5.73 9.89 -15.55
N MET A 404 6.74 9.84 -14.68
CA MET A 404 6.76 8.98 -13.49
C MET A 404 7.18 9.83 -12.30
N GLN A 405 6.25 10.22 -11.45
CA GLN A 405 6.49 11.22 -10.41
C GLN A 405 7.61 10.85 -9.44
N HIS A 406 7.64 9.60 -8.92
CA HIS A 406 8.67 9.10 -8.01
C HIS A 406 10.09 9.11 -8.59
N SER A 407 10.24 9.15 -9.91
CA SER A 407 11.54 9.05 -10.56
C SER A 407 12.47 10.27 -10.36
N TRP A 408 11.96 11.39 -9.82
CA TRP A 408 12.79 12.56 -9.48
C TRP A 408 14.00 12.19 -8.60
N TYR A 409 13.83 11.20 -7.70
CA TYR A 409 14.89 10.69 -6.84
C TYR A 409 16.02 10.03 -7.65
N LEU A 410 15.68 9.24 -8.68
CA LEU A 410 16.64 8.57 -9.55
C LEU A 410 17.43 9.59 -10.39
N ALA A 411 16.75 10.63 -10.88
CA ALA A 411 17.39 11.74 -11.58
C ALA A 411 18.38 12.50 -10.67
N ALA A 412 17.94 12.90 -9.48
CA ALA A 412 18.79 13.57 -8.50
C ALA A 412 19.98 12.69 -8.08
N ASP A 413 19.78 11.39 -7.86
CA ASP A 413 20.85 10.46 -7.48
C ASP A 413 21.87 10.25 -8.63
N PHE A 414 21.43 10.16 -9.88
CA PHE A 414 22.33 10.07 -11.03
C PHE A 414 23.20 11.33 -11.16
N GLN A 415 22.60 12.52 -11.07
CA GLN A 415 23.29 13.81 -11.10
C GLN A 415 24.30 13.93 -9.93
N LEU A 416 23.86 13.67 -8.70
CA LEU A 416 24.70 13.71 -7.49
C LEU A 416 25.85 12.69 -7.55
N SER A 417 25.61 11.51 -8.12
CA SER A 417 26.67 10.50 -8.28
C SER A 417 27.78 10.95 -9.22
N THR A 418 27.44 11.67 -10.30
CA THR A 418 28.40 12.20 -11.27
C THR A 418 29.24 13.33 -10.65
N ILE A 419 28.61 14.26 -9.93
CA ILE A 419 29.28 15.31 -9.15
C ILE A 419 30.19 14.69 -8.07
N GLY A 420 29.70 13.66 -7.37
CA GLY A 420 30.46 12.91 -6.38
C GLY A 420 31.70 12.21 -6.95
N LEU A 421 31.59 11.64 -8.15
CA LEU A 421 32.69 11.00 -8.86
C LEU A 421 33.77 12.00 -9.26
N ILE A 422 33.40 13.19 -9.76
CA ILE A 422 34.33 14.30 -10.02
C ILE A 422 35.01 14.73 -8.72
N LEU A 423 34.25 14.99 -7.66
CA LEU A 423 34.77 15.46 -6.37
C LEU A 423 35.74 14.45 -5.71
N VAL A 424 35.35 13.18 -5.63
CA VAL A 424 36.22 12.12 -5.06
C VAL A 424 37.45 11.90 -5.95
N THR A 425 37.33 12.02 -7.28
CA THR A 425 38.48 11.97 -8.20
C THR A 425 39.47 13.10 -7.94
N LEU A 426 38.99 14.34 -7.76
CA LEU A 426 39.84 15.48 -7.40
C LEU A 426 40.53 15.29 -6.04
N ILE A 427 39.81 14.74 -5.05
CA ILE A 427 40.35 14.43 -3.72
C ILE A 427 41.43 13.34 -3.77
N ILE A 428 41.28 12.31 -4.63
CA ILE A 428 42.29 11.26 -4.84
C ILE A 428 43.50 11.83 -5.59
N ARG A 429 43.28 12.61 -6.64
CA ARG A 429 44.33 13.17 -7.51
C ARG A 429 45.15 14.27 -6.82
N PHE A 430 44.52 15.06 -5.94
CA PHE A 430 45.15 16.18 -5.23
C PHE A 430 44.86 16.12 -3.71
N PRO A 431 45.53 15.22 -2.94
CA PRO A 431 45.22 15.02 -1.52
C PRO A 431 45.33 16.26 -0.63
N ARG A 432 46.16 17.25 -1.00
CA ARG A 432 46.26 18.55 -0.32
C ARG A 432 44.94 19.34 -0.37
N LEU A 433 44.20 19.25 -1.47
CA LEU A 433 42.91 19.93 -1.65
C LEU A 433 41.75 19.24 -0.94
N LYS A 434 41.96 18.08 -0.30
CA LYS A 434 40.88 17.31 0.35
C LYS A 434 40.09 18.11 1.39
N LYS A 435 40.79 18.88 2.24
CA LYS A 435 40.13 19.73 3.25
C LYS A 435 39.30 20.85 2.60
N PRO A 436 39.88 21.78 1.81
CA PRO A 436 39.10 22.88 1.23
C PRO A 436 37.98 22.41 0.31
N LEU A 437 38.18 21.38 -0.53
CA LEU A 437 37.10 20.87 -1.40
C LEU A 437 35.90 20.34 -0.61
N ILE A 438 36.12 19.57 0.46
CA ILE A 438 35.02 19.07 1.30
C ILE A 438 34.35 20.24 2.02
N THR A 439 35.11 21.19 2.59
CA THR A 439 34.53 22.36 3.27
C THR A 439 33.70 23.23 2.34
N ILE A 440 34.22 23.58 1.16
CA ILE A 440 33.54 24.44 0.19
C ILE A 440 32.24 23.79 -0.31
N VAL A 441 32.29 22.53 -0.76
CA VAL A 441 31.09 21.86 -1.27
C VAL A 441 30.06 21.61 -0.15
N THR A 442 30.50 21.35 1.09
CA THR A 442 29.58 21.24 2.23
C THR A 442 28.94 22.59 2.60
N ALA A 443 29.69 23.70 2.55
CA ALA A 443 29.15 25.03 2.77
C ALA A 443 28.11 25.40 1.71
N ILE A 444 28.42 25.19 0.43
CA ILE A 444 27.47 25.36 -0.69
C ILE A 444 26.20 24.53 -0.47
N ALA A 445 26.35 23.28 -0.03
CA ALA A 445 25.23 22.36 0.21
C ALA A 445 24.34 22.70 1.43
N VAL A 446 24.75 23.65 2.27
CA VAL A 446 23.97 24.18 3.40
C VAL A 446 23.41 25.57 3.08
N ILE A 447 24.22 26.42 2.41
CA ILE A 447 23.85 27.78 2.04
C ILE A 447 22.75 27.79 0.96
N ILE A 448 22.89 26.99 -0.11
CA ILE A 448 21.90 26.99 -1.21
C ILE A 448 20.47 26.69 -0.71
N PRO A 449 20.21 25.63 0.09
CA PRO A 449 18.88 25.40 0.64
C PRO A 449 18.32 26.58 1.43
N GLY A 450 19.12 27.22 2.29
CA GLY A 450 18.67 28.39 3.05
C GLY A 450 18.36 29.59 2.16
N VAL A 451 19.19 29.87 1.16
CA VAL A 451 19.00 30.96 0.19
C VAL A 451 17.74 30.74 -0.66
N VAL A 452 17.46 29.50 -1.10
CA VAL A 452 16.25 29.18 -1.88
C VAL A 452 14.98 29.35 -1.04
N ILE A 453 14.99 28.97 0.23
CA ILE A 453 13.84 29.19 1.14
C ILE A 453 13.63 30.69 1.41
N TYR A 454 14.70 31.44 1.67
CA TYR A 454 14.62 32.87 1.94
C TYR A 454 14.11 33.68 0.73
N LEU A 455 14.74 33.52 -0.44
CA LEU A 455 14.39 34.28 -1.64
C LEU A 455 13.06 33.84 -2.27
N GLY A 456 12.64 32.59 -2.05
CA GLY A 456 11.36 32.07 -2.50
C GLY A 456 10.18 32.31 -1.56
N SER A 457 10.40 32.94 -0.40
CA SER A 457 9.40 33.10 0.67
C SER A 457 8.72 31.78 1.07
N TYR A 458 9.48 30.68 1.09
CA TYR A 458 8.97 29.35 1.41
C TYR A 458 8.94 29.07 2.92
N GLU A 459 8.21 28.01 3.30
CA GLU A 459 8.11 27.50 4.66
C GLU A 459 9.42 26.82 5.14
N GLY A 460 9.59 26.74 6.47
CA GLY A 460 10.73 26.04 7.08
C GLY A 460 10.73 24.52 6.89
N VAL A 461 9.63 23.95 6.38
CA VAL A 461 9.49 22.58 5.89
C VAL A 461 8.75 22.58 4.56
N THR A 462 8.94 21.55 3.73
CA THR A 462 8.06 21.34 2.57
C THR A 462 6.67 20.97 3.06
N ILE A 463 5.69 21.85 2.85
CA ILE A 463 4.28 21.59 3.14
C ILE A 463 3.70 20.72 2.02
N PHE A 464 2.92 19.70 2.40
CA PHE A 464 2.12 18.88 1.50
C PHE A 464 0.65 19.09 1.88
N SER A 465 -0.02 20.09 1.29
CA SER A 465 -1.41 20.45 1.63
C SER A 465 -2.43 19.37 1.22
N PRO A 466 -3.64 19.38 1.79
CA PRO A 466 -4.76 18.58 1.28
C PRO A 466 -5.12 18.92 -0.17
N GLU A 467 -5.19 20.21 -0.51
CA GLU A 467 -5.56 20.66 -1.86
C GLU A 467 -4.54 20.23 -2.92
N SER A 468 -3.23 20.40 -2.68
CA SER A 468 -2.20 19.96 -3.63
C SER A 468 -2.27 18.45 -3.91
N ARG A 469 -2.72 17.61 -2.96
CA ARG A 469 -2.88 16.16 -3.19
C ARG A 469 -3.93 15.80 -4.23
N ARG A 470 -5.00 16.59 -4.40
CA ARG A 470 -6.03 16.38 -5.44
C ARG A 470 -5.41 16.35 -6.85
N PHE A 471 -4.33 17.11 -7.03
CA PHE A 471 -3.58 17.22 -8.28
C PHE A 471 -2.23 16.47 -8.23
N MET A 472 -2.05 15.50 -7.32
CA MET A 472 -0.77 14.81 -7.08
C MET A 472 0.44 15.76 -6.88
N PHE A 473 0.22 16.94 -6.32
CA PHE A 473 1.18 18.05 -6.20
C PHE A 473 1.60 18.73 -7.53
N TRP A 474 0.99 18.43 -8.68
CA TRP A 474 1.44 18.89 -10.02
C TRP A 474 1.49 20.42 -10.20
N TYR A 475 0.73 21.17 -9.41
CA TYR A 475 0.72 22.64 -9.42
C TYR A 475 1.45 23.28 -8.22
N ASP A 476 2.05 22.50 -7.32
CA ASP A 476 2.68 22.97 -6.08
C ASP A 476 4.10 23.51 -6.32
N ILE A 477 4.24 24.83 -6.44
CA ILE A 477 5.54 25.49 -6.68
C ILE A 477 6.55 25.19 -5.56
N ALA A 478 6.12 25.04 -4.31
CA ALA A 478 7.02 24.75 -3.20
C ALA A 478 7.58 23.33 -3.28
N TYR A 479 6.79 22.34 -3.70
CA TYR A 479 7.27 20.99 -4.02
C TYR A 479 8.37 21.02 -5.10
N TYR A 480 8.16 21.74 -6.22
CA TYR A 480 9.15 21.83 -7.31
C TYR A 480 10.44 22.55 -6.96
N LYS A 481 10.38 23.58 -6.12
CA LYS A 481 11.56 24.40 -5.79
C LYS A 481 12.29 23.91 -4.54
N THR A 482 11.61 23.23 -3.60
CA THR A 482 12.22 22.83 -2.31
C THR A 482 12.54 21.34 -2.18
N TYR A 483 11.84 20.45 -2.90
CA TYR A 483 11.95 19.00 -2.69
C TYR A 483 12.72 18.26 -3.81
N LEU A 484 12.28 18.39 -5.06
CA LEU A 484 12.82 17.64 -6.22
C LEU A 484 14.30 17.96 -6.60
N PRO A 485 14.78 19.23 -6.57
CA PRO A 485 16.07 19.56 -7.17
C PRO A 485 17.28 18.90 -6.47
N MET A 486 18.28 18.46 -7.25
CA MET A 486 19.47 17.83 -6.64
C MET A 486 20.23 18.76 -5.70
N HIS A 487 20.22 20.08 -5.93
CA HIS A 487 20.98 21.04 -5.12
C HIS A 487 20.41 21.17 -3.70
N MET A 488 19.09 21.02 -3.52
CA MET A 488 18.45 20.96 -2.21
C MET A 488 18.86 19.70 -1.42
N ASN A 489 19.26 18.65 -2.13
CA ASN A 489 19.58 17.33 -1.58
C ASN A 489 21.09 17.02 -1.52
N LEU A 490 21.93 17.91 -2.05
CA LEU A 490 23.41 17.76 -2.12
C LEU A 490 24.05 17.48 -0.75
N GLY A 491 23.54 18.12 0.32
CA GLY A 491 24.07 17.94 1.67
C GLY A 491 24.02 16.48 2.15
N MET A 492 22.92 15.78 1.85
CA MET A 492 22.73 14.38 2.26
C MET A 492 23.65 13.42 1.50
N TYR A 493 23.95 13.72 0.23
CA TYR A 493 24.96 12.99 -0.55
C TYR A 493 26.38 13.27 -0.04
N MET A 494 26.69 14.53 0.30
CA MET A 494 27.97 14.94 0.90
C MET A 494 28.21 14.27 2.26
N CYS A 495 27.18 14.14 3.11
CA CYS A 495 27.25 13.31 4.31
C CYS A 495 27.67 11.87 3.96
N GLY A 496 27.13 11.28 2.89
CA GLY A 496 27.55 9.96 2.39
C GLY A 496 29.05 9.86 2.11
N ILE A 497 29.60 10.83 1.35
CA ILE A 497 31.05 10.89 1.05
C ILE A 497 31.89 11.03 2.33
N ILE A 498 31.46 11.88 3.27
CA ILE A 498 32.14 12.10 4.55
C ILE A 498 32.15 10.79 5.38
N ILE A 499 31.01 10.09 5.48
CA ILE A 499 30.91 8.78 6.15
C ILE A 499 31.85 7.76 5.49
N GLY A 500 31.90 7.71 4.15
CA GLY A 500 32.78 6.79 3.42
C GLY A 500 34.26 7.00 3.72
N PHE A 501 34.72 8.26 3.72
CA PHE A 501 36.10 8.59 4.12
C PHE A 501 36.39 8.33 5.60
N LEU A 502 35.42 8.55 6.49
CA LEU A 502 35.57 8.24 7.92
C LEU A 502 35.66 6.72 8.14
N TYR A 503 34.79 5.94 7.51
CA TYR A 503 34.83 4.47 7.57
C TYR A 503 36.17 3.92 7.08
N LEU A 504 36.65 4.35 5.90
CA LEU A 504 37.94 3.93 5.35
C LEU A 504 39.13 4.32 6.24
N LYS A 505 39.06 5.42 6.99
CA LYS A 505 40.08 5.84 7.95
C LYS A 505 40.03 5.03 9.26
N TYR A 506 38.84 4.70 9.74
CA TYR A 506 38.63 4.20 11.11
C TYR A 506 38.23 2.72 11.22
N ARG A 507 38.02 1.99 10.12
CA ARG A 507 37.65 0.56 10.14
C ARG A 507 38.57 -0.30 11.02
N ASN A 508 39.88 -0.13 10.93
CA ASN A 508 40.87 -0.85 11.75
C ASN A 508 40.84 -0.44 13.24
N ALA A 509 40.33 0.75 13.55
CA ALA A 509 40.25 1.32 14.90
C ALA A 509 38.88 1.11 15.59
N GLY A 510 37.92 0.44 14.95
CA GLY A 510 36.53 0.33 15.40
C GLY A 510 36.35 -0.20 16.84
N ASN A 511 37.27 -1.02 17.33
CA ASN A 511 37.29 -1.49 18.73
C ASN A 511 37.46 -0.36 19.76
N ARG A 512 38.27 0.67 19.45
CA ARG A 512 38.47 1.85 20.30
C ARG A 512 37.23 2.75 20.29
N ILE A 513 36.71 3.03 19.10
CA ILE A 513 35.51 3.86 18.87
C ILE A 513 34.28 3.26 19.58
N ARG A 514 34.03 1.95 19.41
CA ARG A 514 32.92 1.23 20.05
C ARG A 514 32.93 1.30 21.59
N ARG A 515 34.11 1.46 22.22
CA ARG A 515 34.25 1.58 23.67
C ARG A 515 33.98 3.00 24.19
N SER A 516 34.07 4.04 23.36
CA SER A 516 33.79 5.43 23.77
C SER A 516 32.39 5.57 24.39
N PRO A 517 32.23 6.27 25.53
CA PRO A 517 30.91 6.54 26.09
C PRO A 517 30.14 7.54 25.24
N TRP A 518 30.80 8.61 24.78
CA TRP A 518 30.23 9.68 23.95
C TRP A 518 29.66 9.16 22.63
N PHE A 519 30.41 8.30 21.94
CA PHE A 519 29.95 7.70 20.67
C PHE A 519 28.74 6.76 20.87
N ARG A 520 28.65 6.10 22.03
CA ARG A 520 27.48 5.28 22.39
C ARG A 520 26.27 6.15 22.75
N LEU A 521 26.47 7.26 23.48
CA LEU A 521 25.41 8.21 23.79
C LEU A 521 24.82 8.81 22.51
N ALA A 522 25.67 9.30 21.60
CA ALA A 522 25.25 9.86 20.32
C ALA A 522 24.56 8.83 19.41
N PHE A 523 24.97 7.55 19.44
CA PHE A 523 24.25 6.50 18.73
C PHE A 523 22.88 6.18 19.31
N PHE A 524 22.70 6.25 20.64
CA PHE A 524 21.39 6.01 21.23
C PHE A 524 20.44 7.22 21.15
N SER A 525 20.96 8.45 21.06
CA SER A 525 20.11 9.63 20.88
C SER A 525 19.44 9.72 19.50
N ILE A 526 19.94 9.02 18.47
CA ILE A 526 19.30 9.01 17.13
C ILE A 526 17.85 8.50 17.17
N PHE A 527 17.54 7.59 18.12
CA PHE A 527 16.19 7.02 18.30
C PHE A 527 15.19 8.01 18.91
N ILE A 528 15.66 9.14 19.43
CA ILE A 528 14.84 10.24 19.96
C ILE A 528 14.87 11.42 18.98
N VAL A 529 16.07 11.82 18.53
CA VAL A 529 16.26 12.95 17.61
C VAL A 529 15.60 12.70 16.25
N GLY A 530 15.70 11.48 15.70
CA GLY A 530 15.09 11.14 14.41
C GLY A 530 13.58 11.35 14.38
N PRO A 531 12.79 10.69 15.23
CA PRO A 531 11.35 10.93 15.34
C PRO A 531 11.00 12.37 15.76
N GLY A 532 11.78 12.95 16.69
CA GLY A 532 11.59 14.33 17.16
C GLY A 532 11.66 15.38 16.05
N MET A 533 12.50 15.16 15.04
CA MET A 533 12.58 16.06 13.87
C MET A 533 11.31 16.06 13.02
N PHE A 534 10.56 14.95 12.94
CA PHE A 534 9.28 14.91 12.21
C PHE A 534 8.16 15.59 13.02
N LEU A 535 8.18 15.44 14.34
CA LEU A 535 7.21 16.09 15.25
C LEU A 535 7.25 17.62 15.17
N ILE A 536 8.45 18.21 15.08
CA ILE A 536 8.63 19.67 14.95
C ILE A 536 7.92 20.23 13.69
N GLY A 537 7.72 19.40 12.66
CA GLY A 537 6.98 19.77 11.46
C GLY A 537 5.55 20.29 11.74
N ARG A 538 4.85 19.76 12.76
CA ARG A 538 3.50 20.20 13.16
C ARG A 538 3.41 21.72 13.37
N ILE A 539 4.48 22.34 13.89
CA ILE A 539 4.53 23.78 14.19
C ILE A 539 4.28 24.61 12.92
N PHE A 540 4.81 24.19 11.77
CA PHE A 540 4.65 24.89 10.49
C PHE A 540 3.29 24.69 9.82
N TYR A 541 2.58 23.61 10.14
CA TYR A 541 1.22 23.37 9.65
C TYR A 541 0.16 24.13 10.45
N VAL A 542 0.35 24.23 11.77
CA VAL A 542 -0.59 24.90 12.70
C VAL A 542 -0.43 26.42 12.70
N ASN A 543 0.80 26.94 12.54
CA ASN A 543 1.08 28.37 12.65
C ASN A 543 1.42 28.99 11.29
N ASP A 544 0.86 30.16 11.02
CA ASP A 544 1.28 31.02 9.92
C ASP A 544 2.23 32.10 10.40
N TYR A 545 3.45 32.06 9.87
CA TYR A 545 4.52 33.01 10.17
C TYR A 545 4.75 33.96 8.98
N PRO A 546 5.16 35.22 9.23
CA PRO A 546 5.49 36.16 8.16
C PRO A 546 6.71 35.69 7.34
N LYS A 547 6.70 35.99 6.04
CA LYS A 547 7.68 35.55 5.05
C LYS A 547 8.14 36.76 4.21
N PRO A 548 9.40 36.82 3.76
CA PRO A 548 10.47 35.83 3.96
C PRO A 548 11.00 35.81 5.39
N SER A 549 11.46 34.66 5.87
CA SER A 549 11.94 34.48 7.25
C SER A 549 13.34 33.87 7.30
N VAL A 550 14.25 34.57 8.00
CA VAL A 550 15.63 34.11 8.22
C VAL A 550 15.65 32.85 9.09
N TRP A 551 14.85 32.79 10.15
CA TRP A 551 14.87 31.64 11.07
C TRP A 551 14.32 30.37 10.40
N MET A 552 13.30 30.49 9.54
CA MET A 552 12.77 29.37 8.74
C MET A 552 13.82 28.84 7.76
N SER A 553 14.54 29.75 7.12
CA SER A 553 15.59 29.43 6.15
C SER A 553 16.78 28.71 6.82
N VAL A 554 17.18 29.18 8.01
CA VAL A 554 18.18 28.51 8.86
C VAL A 554 17.67 27.17 9.36
N TYR A 555 16.40 27.05 9.74
CA TYR A 555 15.80 25.79 10.17
C TYR A 555 15.76 24.75 9.04
N PHE A 556 15.30 25.09 7.83
CA PHE A 556 15.22 24.14 6.71
C PHE A 556 16.61 23.57 6.35
N ALA A 557 17.62 24.43 6.28
CA ALA A 557 19.01 24.01 6.06
C ALA A 557 19.55 23.18 7.23
N GLY A 558 19.32 23.64 8.47
CA GLY A 558 19.75 22.97 9.70
C GLY A 558 19.11 21.59 9.89
N ALA A 559 17.83 21.42 9.58
CA ALA A 559 17.12 20.15 9.63
C ALA A 559 17.72 19.13 8.66
N ARG A 560 18.06 19.54 7.42
CA ARG A 560 18.79 18.67 6.48
C ARG A 560 20.18 18.28 7.00
N VAL A 561 20.93 19.20 7.62
CA VAL A 561 22.22 18.89 8.27
C VAL A 561 22.04 17.91 9.44
N MET A 562 21.04 18.12 10.30
CA MET A 562 20.74 17.25 11.45
C MET A 562 20.35 15.84 11.02
N TRP A 563 19.58 15.69 9.94
CA TRP A 563 19.26 14.38 9.36
C TRP A 563 20.51 13.69 8.79
N GLY A 564 21.40 14.46 8.18
CA GLY A 564 22.73 14.00 7.75
C GLY A 564 23.60 13.52 8.93
N LEU A 565 23.54 14.19 10.09
CA LEU A 565 24.23 13.76 11.32
C LEU A 565 23.59 12.50 11.93
N VAL A 566 22.26 12.39 11.93
CA VAL A 566 21.53 11.16 12.32
C VAL A 566 21.95 9.99 11.44
N ALA A 567 21.99 10.16 10.12
CA ALA A 567 22.43 9.13 9.17
C ALA A 567 23.92 8.75 9.36
N LEU A 568 24.81 9.74 9.56
CA LEU A 568 26.22 9.53 9.84
C LEU A 568 26.45 8.75 11.14
N MET A 569 25.75 9.12 12.22
CA MET A 569 25.87 8.47 13.52
C MET A 569 25.27 7.06 13.50
N GLY A 570 24.09 6.89 12.89
CA GLY A 570 23.45 5.59 12.66
C GLY A 570 24.35 4.64 11.88
N PHE A 571 24.80 5.03 10.68
CA PHE A 571 25.68 4.16 9.88
C PHE A 571 26.98 3.82 10.61
N CYS A 572 27.67 4.79 11.20
CA CYS A 572 28.92 4.52 11.93
C CYS A 572 28.67 3.58 13.13
N GLY A 573 27.56 3.73 13.84
CA GLY A 573 27.20 2.88 14.98
C GLY A 573 26.86 1.43 14.59
N PHE A 574 26.22 1.22 13.44
CA PHE A 574 26.02 -0.11 12.87
C PHE A 574 27.34 -0.69 12.33
N ALA A 575 28.15 0.10 11.62
CA ALA A 575 29.43 -0.31 11.05
C ALA A 575 30.42 -0.80 12.12
N PHE A 576 30.60 0.00 13.18
CA PHE A 576 31.44 -0.36 14.32
C PHE A 576 30.75 -1.30 15.32
N ARG A 577 29.53 -1.77 15.00
CA ARG A 577 28.78 -2.84 15.71
C ARG A 577 28.58 -2.51 17.19
N ILE A 578 28.07 -1.32 17.51
CA ILE A 578 27.74 -0.89 18.88
C ILE A 578 26.69 -1.83 19.48
N SER A 579 25.51 -1.87 18.89
CA SER A 579 24.42 -2.73 19.33
C SER A 579 24.53 -4.11 18.66
N LYS A 580 25.12 -5.07 19.38
CA LYS A 580 25.24 -6.47 18.94
C LYS A 580 23.90 -7.11 18.46
N PRO A 581 22.75 -6.94 19.14
CA PRO A 581 21.49 -7.54 18.67
C PRO A 581 20.97 -6.87 17.40
N VAL A 582 20.91 -5.53 17.34
CA VAL A 582 20.40 -4.81 16.16
C VAL A 582 21.30 -5.06 14.94
N THR A 583 22.63 -4.99 15.11
CA THR A 583 23.59 -5.30 14.04
C THR A 583 23.46 -6.74 13.56
N ARG A 584 23.07 -7.68 14.43
CA ARG A 584 22.83 -9.09 14.05
C ARG A 584 21.56 -9.23 13.21
N ILE A 585 20.47 -8.58 13.59
CA ILE A 585 19.21 -8.56 12.82
C ILE A 585 19.46 -7.98 11.42
N MET A 586 20.13 -6.84 11.33
CA MET A 586 20.47 -6.17 10.06
C MET A 586 21.48 -6.95 9.17
N ASN A 587 22.08 -8.03 9.66
CA ASN A 587 22.98 -8.91 8.90
C ASN A 587 22.35 -10.31 8.62
N ILE A 588 21.04 -10.46 8.77
CA ILE A 588 20.29 -11.66 8.36
C ILE A 588 20.21 -11.72 6.82
N LYS A 589 20.40 -12.92 6.25
CA LYS A 589 20.40 -13.16 4.79
C LYS A 589 19.12 -12.68 4.07
N PHE A 590 17.97 -12.73 4.73
CA PHE A 590 16.70 -12.19 4.27
C PHE A 590 16.82 -10.74 3.76
N PHE A 591 17.43 -9.85 4.56
CA PHE A 591 17.66 -8.46 4.15
C PHE A 591 18.70 -8.33 3.05
N GLU A 592 19.63 -9.28 2.89
CA GLU A 592 20.58 -9.28 1.77
C GLU A 592 19.88 -9.53 0.43
N VAL A 593 18.82 -10.35 0.40
CA VAL A 593 17.98 -10.56 -0.79
C VAL A 593 17.04 -9.37 -1.01
N LEU A 594 16.27 -8.98 0.02
CA LEU A 594 15.32 -7.86 -0.12
C LEU A 594 16.00 -6.53 -0.45
N GLY A 595 17.18 -6.25 0.11
CA GLY A 595 17.92 -5.02 -0.21
C GLY A 595 18.51 -5.00 -1.62
N ARG A 596 18.81 -6.17 -2.23
CA ARG A 596 19.12 -6.25 -3.67
C ARG A 596 17.88 -5.91 -4.50
N LEU A 597 16.75 -6.55 -4.19
CA LEU A 597 15.46 -6.33 -4.87
C LEU A 597 14.82 -4.95 -4.60
N THR A 598 15.28 -4.16 -3.62
CA THR A 598 14.70 -2.84 -3.32
C THR A 598 14.78 -1.89 -4.52
N TYR A 599 15.76 -2.04 -5.43
CA TYR A 599 15.83 -1.17 -6.61
C TYR A 599 14.62 -1.37 -7.54
N GLY A 600 14.40 -2.59 -8.03
CA GLY A 600 13.23 -2.91 -8.87
C GLY A 600 11.90 -2.64 -8.14
N ALA A 601 11.83 -2.90 -6.82
CA ALA A 601 10.63 -2.64 -6.03
C ALA A 601 10.35 -1.14 -5.87
N TYR A 602 11.39 -0.31 -5.76
CA TYR A 602 11.23 1.14 -5.73
C TYR A 602 10.80 1.71 -7.09
N VAL A 603 11.24 1.15 -8.22
CA VAL A 603 10.67 1.57 -9.52
C VAL A 603 9.22 1.10 -9.64
N GLY A 604 8.92 -0.15 -9.26
CA GLY A 604 7.60 -0.78 -9.39
C GLY A 604 6.51 -0.31 -8.41
N HIS A 605 6.84 0.30 -7.26
CA HIS A 605 5.81 0.54 -6.23
C HIS A 605 4.71 1.53 -6.62
N PHE A 606 4.98 2.53 -7.46
CA PHE A 606 3.94 3.50 -7.87
C PHE A 606 2.84 2.85 -8.73
N PHE A 607 3.19 1.87 -9.56
CA PHE A 607 2.23 1.07 -10.32
C PHE A 607 1.29 0.32 -9.37
N MET A 608 1.86 -0.31 -8.33
CA MET A 608 1.10 -1.05 -7.32
C MET A 608 0.25 -0.12 -6.43
N ILE A 609 0.73 1.07 -6.06
CA ILE A 609 -0.07 2.09 -5.38
C ILE A 609 -1.25 2.52 -6.26
N LYS A 610 -1.00 2.83 -7.55
CA LYS A 610 -2.05 3.26 -8.49
C LYS A 610 -3.15 2.18 -8.63
N MET A 611 -2.77 0.91 -8.77
CA MET A 611 -3.71 -0.23 -8.79
C MET A 611 -4.48 -0.51 -7.48
N MET A 612 -4.14 0.15 -6.36
CA MET A 612 -4.79 -0.06 -5.05
C MET A 612 -5.65 1.15 -4.59
N TYR A 613 -5.55 2.28 -5.30
CA TYR A 613 -6.17 3.56 -4.90
C TYR A 613 -6.85 4.34 -6.03
N TYR A 614 -6.65 3.99 -7.31
CA TYR A 614 -7.29 4.69 -8.45
C TYR A 614 -8.29 3.82 -9.24
N ASN A 615 -8.31 2.50 -8.99
CA ASN A 615 -9.36 1.58 -9.47
C ASN A 615 -10.57 1.50 -8.51
N THR A 616 -10.55 2.26 -7.41
CA THR A 616 -11.53 2.15 -6.33
C THR A 616 -12.84 2.81 -6.74
N ARG A 617 -13.85 1.98 -7.02
CA ARG A 617 -15.20 2.37 -7.43
C ARG A 617 -15.95 3.16 -6.35
N GLU A 618 -15.85 2.70 -5.11
CA GLU A 618 -16.17 3.52 -3.93
C GLU A 618 -14.89 4.12 -3.33
N LEU A 619 -14.98 5.34 -2.81
CA LEU A 619 -13.89 5.99 -2.07
C LEU A 619 -13.48 5.15 -0.85
N SER A 620 -12.18 5.19 -0.51
CA SER A 620 -11.64 4.34 0.56
C SER A 620 -11.99 4.89 1.95
N ASN A 621 -12.35 3.99 2.86
CA ASN A 621 -12.33 4.28 4.29
C ASN A 621 -10.89 4.60 4.71
N LEU A 622 -10.69 5.66 5.51
CA LEU A 622 -9.39 6.02 6.07
C LEU A 622 -9.09 5.28 7.39
N GLY A 623 -9.63 4.07 7.52
CA GLY A 623 -9.37 3.15 8.62
C GLY A 623 -7.90 2.73 8.66
N SER A 624 -7.29 2.79 9.84
CA SER A 624 -5.86 2.46 10.02
C SER A 624 -5.52 1.03 9.58
N PHE A 625 -6.48 0.09 9.68
CA PHE A 625 -6.32 -1.28 9.23
C PHE A 625 -6.32 -1.39 7.70
N ASP A 626 -7.31 -0.85 7.00
CA ASP A 626 -7.40 -0.86 5.54
C ASP A 626 -6.15 -0.25 4.88
N VAL A 627 -5.71 0.90 5.40
CA VAL A 627 -4.48 1.56 4.94
C VAL A 627 -3.27 0.66 5.17
N ALA A 628 -3.18 -0.03 6.31
CA ALA A 628 -2.10 -0.99 6.57
C ALA A 628 -2.17 -2.24 5.66
N VAL A 629 -3.37 -2.76 5.36
CA VAL A 629 -3.56 -3.89 4.43
C VAL A 629 -3.15 -3.50 3.01
N LYS A 630 -3.59 -2.34 2.52
CA LYS A 630 -3.16 -1.80 1.21
C LYS A 630 -1.65 -1.57 1.15
N ILE A 631 -1.03 -1.02 2.20
CA ILE A 631 0.44 -0.85 2.29
C ILE A 631 1.18 -2.19 2.22
N ASN A 632 0.77 -3.19 3.02
CA ASN A 632 1.44 -4.50 3.04
C ASN A 632 1.26 -5.27 1.72
N SER A 633 0.07 -5.20 1.13
CA SER A 633 -0.21 -5.78 -0.20
C SER A 633 0.67 -5.13 -1.27
N THR A 634 0.74 -3.79 -1.28
CA THR A 634 1.60 -3.01 -2.18
C THR A 634 3.08 -3.38 -2.00
N LEU A 635 3.55 -3.54 -0.76
CA LEU A 635 4.93 -3.95 -0.45
C LEU A 635 5.26 -5.34 -1.01
N TYR A 636 4.36 -6.30 -0.80
CA TYR A 636 4.50 -7.69 -1.23
C TYR A 636 4.51 -7.80 -2.75
N LEU A 637 3.52 -7.21 -3.43
CA LEU A 637 3.41 -7.21 -4.89
C LEU A 637 4.59 -6.48 -5.56
N SER A 638 5.04 -5.35 -5.01
CA SER A 638 6.23 -4.63 -5.49
C SER A 638 7.49 -5.50 -5.43
N TYR A 639 7.61 -6.37 -4.42
CA TYR A 639 8.75 -7.28 -4.29
C TYR A 639 8.65 -8.52 -5.21
N ILE A 640 7.44 -9.01 -5.51
CA ILE A 640 7.22 -10.05 -6.53
C ILE A 640 7.57 -9.52 -7.92
N LEU A 641 7.03 -8.34 -8.27
CA LEU A 641 7.30 -7.67 -9.54
C LEU A 641 8.79 -7.36 -9.70
N SER A 642 9.44 -6.88 -8.63
CA SER A 642 10.89 -6.71 -8.59
C SER A 642 11.64 -8.03 -8.84
N LEU A 643 11.27 -9.13 -8.20
CA LEU A 643 11.94 -10.42 -8.41
C LEU A 643 11.85 -10.89 -9.87
N ALA A 644 10.68 -10.76 -10.50
CA ALA A 644 10.51 -11.09 -11.92
C ALA A 644 11.42 -10.23 -12.81
N ILE A 645 11.39 -8.91 -12.66
CA ILE A 645 12.20 -7.97 -13.47
C ILE A 645 13.71 -8.09 -13.19
N THR A 646 14.11 -8.37 -11.95
CA THR A 646 15.53 -8.60 -11.60
C THR A 646 16.06 -9.88 -12.25
N LEU A 647 15.24 -10.93 -12.41
CA LEU A 647 15.63 -12.17 -13.09
C LEU A 647 15.57 -12.06 -14.62
N LEU A 648 14.58 -11.36 -15.18
CA LEU A 648 14.40 -11.15 -16.62
C LEU A 648 15.37 -10.13 -17.23
N VAL A 649 15.74 -9.08 -16.47
CA VAL A 649 16.41 -7.87 -17.01
C VAL A 649 17.65 -7.47 -16.21
N GLU A 650 17.53 -7.21 -14.90
CA GLU A 650 18.61 -6.58 -14.12
C GLU A 650 19.89 -7.44 -14.07
N LEU A 651 19.75 -8.72 -13.68
CA LEU A 651 20.88 -9.64 -13.55
C LEU A 651 21.42 -10.12 -14.90
N PRO A 652 20.61 -10.46 -15.91
CA PRO A 652 21.11 -10.76 -17.25
C PRO A 652 21.91 -9.61 -17.88
N ILE A 653 21.43 -8.38 -17.82
CA ILE A 653 22.15 -7.24 -18.40
C ILE A 653 23.40 -6.90 -17.57
N SER A 654 23.35 -7.03 -16.25
CA SER A 654 24.56 -6.92 -15.40
C SER A 654 25.62 -7.99 -15.72
N ALA A 655 25.21 -9.22 -16.05
CA ALA A 655 26.10 -10.29 -16.48
C ALA A 655 26.69 -10.03 -17.87
N LEU A 656 25.83 -9.62 -18.82
CA LEU A 656 26.21 -9.23 -20.18
C LEU A 656 27.21 -8.07 -20.18
N GLN A 657 26.97 -7.02 -19.38
CA GLN A 657 27.88 -5.89 -19.18
C GLN A 657 29.27 -6.35 -18.71
N LYS A 658 29.34 -7.30 -17.75
CA LYS A 658 30.61 -7.88 -17.27
C LYS A 658 31.38 -8.57 -18.41
N GLN A 659 30.69 -9.25 -19.33
CA GLN A 659 31.33 -9.92 -20.49
C GLN A 659 31.77 -8.91 -21.55
N LEU A 660 30.86 -8.03 -22.02
CA LEU A 660 31.13 -7.10 -23.12
C LEU A 660 32.27 -6.12 -22.82
N LEU A 661 32.39 -5.64 -21.57
CA LEU A 661 33.51 -4.78 -21.15
C LEU A 661 34.88 -5.47 -21.24
N GLN A 662 34.93 -6.80 -21.30
CA GLN A 662 36.16 -7.57 -21.51
C GLN A 662 36.45 -7.83 -23.01
N THR A 663 35.53 -7.48 -23.92
CA THR A 663 35.57 -7.84 -25.34
C THR A 663 35.86 -6.66 -26.29
N PHE A 664 36.43 -5.55 -25.82
CA PHE A 664 36.76 -4.37 -26.66
C PHE A 664 38.04 -4.56 -27.53
N VAL A 665 38.23 -5.76 -28.08
CA VAL A 665 39.18 -6.08 -29.16
C VAL A 665 38.37 -6.62 -30.35
N LYS A 666 38.81 -6.31 -31.58
CA LYS A 666 37.97 -6.06 -32.78
C LYS A 666 37.75 -7.33 -33.69
N PRO A 667 36.99 -7.31 -34.82
CA PRO A 667 35.60 -7.86 -34.86
C PRO A 667 35.22 -8.73 -36.11
N GLY A 668 33.92 -9.08 -36.27
CA GLY A 668 33.26 -9.62 -37.49
C GLY A 668 33.10 -11.15 -37.55
N SER A 669 32.20 -11.81 -38.32
CA SER A 669 31.05 -11.45 -39.21
C SER A 669 30.52 -12.75 -39.90
N ASN A 670 29.32 -12.96 -40.49
CA ASN A 670 27.98 -12.32 -40.62
C ASN A 670 26.97 -13.35 -41.27
N ALA A 671 25.65 -13.06 -41.32
CA ALA A 671 24.59 -13.63 -42.22
C ALA A 671 24.14 -15.13 -42.06
N SER A 672 22.91 -15.59 -42.40
CA SER A 672 21.58 -14.96 -42.71
C SER A 672 20.41 -16.00 -42.84
N SER A 673 19.13 -15.55 -42.71
CA SER A 673 17.83 -16.08 -43.29
C SER A 673 17.31 -17.52 -42.96
N GLU A 674 16.00 -17.92 -43.03
CA GLU A 674 14.67 -17.25 -43.18
C GLU A 674 13.43 -18.17 -42.87
N GLY A 675 12.26 -17.60 -42.53
CA GLY A 675 10.86 -18.11 -42.75
C GLY A 675 10.25 -19.26 -41.87
N GLN A 676 8.92 -19.49 -41.79
CA GLN A 676 7.72 -18.63 -42.01
C GLN A 676 6.42 -19.19 -41.31
N VAL A 677 5.44 -18.31 -41.06
CA VAL A 677 4.24 -18.25 -40.18
C VAL A 677 2.99 -19.11 -40.54
N THR A 678 2.05 -19.34 -39.57
CA THR A 678 0.52 -19.25 -39.61
C THR A 678 -0.24 -20.34 -38.76
N PRO A 679 -1.59 -20.29 -38.51
CA PRO A 679 -2.24 -19.35 -37.58
C PRO A 679 -3.36 -19.92 -36.62
N GLU A 680 -3.92 -19.02 -35.80
CA GLU A 680 -5.15 -19.00 -34.95
C GLU A 680 -6.17 -20.18 -34.84
N LEU A 681 -6.81 -20.25 -33.66
CA LEU A 681 -8.29 -20.36 -33.57
C LEU A 681 -8.84 -19.66 -32.31
N LYS A 682 -9.89 -18.83 -32.47
CA LYS A 682 -10.58 -18.05 -31.40
C LYS A 682 -11.80 -18.81 -30.84
N ARG A 683 -12.30 -18.40 -29.67
CA ARG A 683 -13.71 -18.62 -29.29
C ARG A 683 -14.27 -17.46 -28.44
N ASN A 684 -15.39 -16.89 -28.89
CA ASN A 684 -16.13 -15.85 -28.16
C ASN A 684 -17.23 -16.47 -27.27
N GLY A 685 -17.67 -15.68 -26.29
CA GLY A 685 -18.97 -15.77 -25.62
C GLY A 685 -19.14 -14.53 -24.72
N THR A 686 -19.82 -13.45 -25.12
CA THR A 686 -21.27 -13.25 -25.39
C THR A 686 -22.16 -13.40 -24.14
N GLY A 687 -22.15 -12.36 -23.32
CA GLY A 687 -23.33 -11.70 -22.72
C GLY A 687 -24.49 -12.53 -22.18
N ARG A 688 -24.67 -12.44 -20.85
CA ARG A 688 -25.96 -12.59 -20.15
C ARG A 688 -25.94 -11.67 -18.93
N GLY A 689 -26.88 -10.72 -18.85
CA GLY A 689 -26.91 -9.72 -17.76
C GLY A 689 -28.25 -8.98 -17.60
N SER A 690 -28.95 -8.67 -18.70
CA SER A 690 -30.17 -7.82 -18.67
C SER A 690 -31.35 -8.38 -17.87
N GLU A 691 -31.44 -9.70 -17.67
CA GLU A 691 -32.54 -10.29 -16.88
C GLU A 691 -32.34 -10.13 -15.35
N TYR A 692 -31.10 -10.06 -14.85
CA TYR A 692 -30.82 -10.05 -13.41
C TYR A 692 -31.32 -8.76 -12.73
N ASN A 693 -31.07 -7.60 -13.35
CA ASN A 693 -31.32 -6.27 -12.78
C ASN A 693 -32.83 -5.91 -12.63
N ARG A 694 -33.73 -6.87 -12.89
CA ARG A 694 -35.18 -6.76 -12.64
C ARG A 694 -35.62 -7.32 -11.29
N MET A 695 -34.72 -7.97 -10.54
CA MET A 695 -34.95 -8.46 -9.18
C MET A 695 -34.48 -7.44 -8.14
N PRO A 696 -35.07 -7.38 -6.93
CA PRO A 696 -34.60 -6.49 -5.87
C PRO A 696 -33.14 -6.79 -5.47
N PRO A 697 -32.29 -5.78 -5.24
CA PRO A 697 -30.89 -6.01 -4.87
C PRO A 697 -30.79 -6.73 -3.52
N MET A 698 -30.01 -7.83 -3.47
CA MET A 698 -29.85 -8.64 -2.26
C MET A 698 -29.22 -7.86 -1.10
N PHE A 699 -28.30 -6.92 -1.35
CA PHE A 699 -27.59 -6.18 -0.30
C PHE A 699 -27.80 -4.67 -0.45
N VAL A 700 -28.46 -4.02 0.52
CA VAL A 700 -28.56 -2.56 0.60
C VAL A 700 -28.28 -2.12 2.04
N TYR A 701 -27.33 -1.20 2.21
CA TYR A 701 -26.84 -0.76 3.51
C TYR A 701 -26.77 0.77 3.56
N ASP A 702 -27.41 1.37 4.56
CA ASP A 702 -27.25 2.79 4.91
C ASP A 702 -25.84 3.08 5.45
N GLN A 703 -25.46 4.36 5.49
CA GLN A 703 -24.14 4.82 5.94
C GLN A 703 -23.93 4.60 7.46
N TYR A 704 -23.39 3.44 7.83
CA TYR A 704 -23.07 3.05 9.21
C TYR A 704 -22.26 4.12 9.99
N ASP A 705 -21.17 4.62 9.40
CA ASP A 705 -20.30 5.64 10.02
C ASP A 705 -21.01 7.00 10.23
N GLU A 706 -22.03 7.30 9.43
CA GLU A 706 -22.83 8.51 9.56
C GLU A 706 -23.94 8.34 10.61
N CYS A 707 -24.50 7.13 10.71
CA CYS A 707 -25.55 6.78 11.65
C CYS A 707 -25.09 6.76 13.12
N LEU A 708 -23.87 6.27 13.38
CA LEU A 708 -23.39 5.96 14.73
C LEU A 708 -22.48 7.04 15.34
N PHE A 709 -21.85 7.89 14.53
CA PHE A 709 -20.88 8.89 14.99
C PHE A 709 -21.38 10.33 14.79
N SER A 710 -22.59 10.63 15.28
CA SER A 710 -23.12 11.98 15.49
C SER A 710 -22.43 12.70 16.67
N ASP A 711 -22.74 13.99 16.87
CA ASP A 711 -22.07 14.85 17.86
C ASP A 711 -22.44 14.43 19.32
N PRO A 712 -21.56 14.62 20.34
CA PRO A 712 -21.86 14.19 21.72
C PRO A 712 -23.06 14.89 22.39
N ASP A 713 -23.49 16.02 21.83
CA ASP A 713 -24.66 16.80 22.27
C ASP A 713 -25.96 16.40 21.51
N GLU A 714 -25.89 15.47 20.55
CA GLU A 714 -26.97 15.14 19.60
C GLU A 714 -27.45 13.67 19.76
N VAL A 715 -28.59 13.32 19.17
CA VAL A 715 -29.21 11.99 19.37
C VAL A 715 -28.37 10.90 18.70
N VAL A 716 -27.81 9.98 19.50
CA VAL A 716 -27.08 8.82 19.00
C VAL A 716 -28.03 7.90 18.22
N GLY A 717 -27.83 7.80 16.91
CA GLY A 717 -28.61 6.94 16.03
C GLY A 717 -28.49 5.46 16.37
N THR A 718 -29.44 4.65 15.90
CA THR A 718 -29.46 3.19 16.02
C THR A 718 -29.36 2.59 14.62
N TYR A 719 -28.34 1.78 14.37
CA TYR A 719 -28.18 1.07 13.08
C TYR A 719 -28.66 -0.37 13.23
N CYS A 720 -29.65 -0.79 12.44
CA CYS A 720 -30.25 -2.12 12.52
C CYS A 720 -29.96 -2.94 11.26
N MET A 721 -29.44 -4.16 11.44
CA MET A 721 -29.35 -5.17 10.39
C MET A 721 -30.63 -6.00 10.38
N VAL A 722 -31.34 -5.96 9.24
CA VAL A 722 -32.67 -6.55 9.04
C VAL A 722 -32.60 -7.58 7.93
N ARG A 723 -33.14 -8.76 8.21
CA ARG A 723 -33.27 -9.87 7.25
C ARG A 723 -34.68 -9.85 6.68
N VAL A 724 -34.78 -9.89 5.36
CA VAL A 724 -36.02 -9.66 4.61
C VAL A 724 -36.31 -10.89 3.76
N VAL A 725 -37.49 -11.48 3.92
CA VAL A 725 -37.90 -12.69 3.20
C VAL A 725 -39.13 -12.36 2.35
N VAL A 726 -38.93 -12.32 1.03
CA VAL A 726 -39.97 -11.98 0.06
C VAL A 726 -41.09 -13.04 0.14
N LYS A 727 -42.32 -12.55 0.25
CA LYS A 727 -43.54 -13.37 0.31
C LYS A 727 -43.84 -13.90 -1.11
N PRO A 728 -44.11 -15.21 -1.27
CA PRO A 728 -44.48 -15.77 -2.57
C PRO A 728 -45.74 -15.10 -3.16
N ASP A 729 -45.65 -14.71 -4.44
CA ASP A 729 -46.80 -14.26 -5.24
C ASP A 729 -46.66 -14.72 -6.69
N ASN A 730 -47.40 -15.76 -7.05
CA ASN A 730 -47.34 -16.34 -8.39
C ASN A 730 -47.99 -15.45 -9.47
N ALA A 731 -48.70 -14.36 -9.09
CA ALA A 731 -49.19 -13.37 -10.04
C ALA A 731 -48.04 -12.46 -10.54
N SER A 732 -47.16 -11.99 -9.64
CA SER A 732 -46.00 -11.17 -9.99
C SER A 732 -45.10 -11.85 -11.03
N SER A 733 -44.66 -11.08 -12.03
CA SER A 733 -43.62 -11.52 -12.98
C SER A 733 -42.23 -11.49 -12.37
N ILE A 734 -42.00 -10.65 -11.35
CA ILE A 734 -40.71 -10.54 -10.66
C ILE A 734 -40.55 -11.69 -9.66
N TRP A 735 -41.61 -12.10 -8.96
CA TRP A 735 -41.56 -13.32 -8.14
C TRP A 735 -41.22 -14.56 -8.95
N ARG A 736 -41.87 -14.76 -10.11
CA ARG A 736 -41.56 -15.91 -11.00
C ARG A 736 -40.12 -15.89 -11.54
N LEU A 737 -39.53 -14.71 -11.70
CA LEU A 737 -38.11 -14.55 -12.03
C LEU A 737 -37.21 -14.94 -10.85
N ILE A 738 -37.50 -14.43 -9.64
CA ILE A 738 -36.84 -14.78 -8.37
C ILE A 738 -36.88 -16.30 -8.13
N GLU A 739 -38.05 -16.93 -8.28
CA GLU A 739 -38.27 -18.37 -8.13
C GLU A 739 -37.45 -19.16 -9.16
N THR A 740 -37.46 -18.74 -10.42
CA THR A 740 -36.69 -19.41 -11.50
C THR A 740 -35.19 -19.36 -11.23
N PHE A 741 -34.63 -18.19 -10.91
CA PHE A 741 -33.20 -18.04 -10.60
C PHE A 741 -32.82 -18.82 -9.31
N SER A 742 -33.57 -18.60 -8.22
CA SER A 742 -33.29 -19.19 -6.90
C SER A 742 -33.44 -20.71 -6.86
N SER A 743 -34.17 -21.31 -7.81
CA SER A 743 -34.29 -22.77 -7.94
C SER A 743 -32.94 -23.47 -8.19
N ASN A 744 -31.99 -22.79 -8.84
CA ASN A 744 -30.68 -23.33 -9.18
C ASN A 744 -29.61 -22.92 -8.16
N THR A 745 -29.75 -23.47 -6.94
CA THR A 745 -28.89 -23.26 -5.76
C THR A 745 -27.40 -23.66 -5.92
N LYS A 746 -26.97 -24.05 -7.13
CA LYS A 746 -25.57 -24.38 -7.46
C LYS A 746 -24.81 -23.23 -8.11
N LEU A 747 -25.52 -22.26 -8.71
CA LEU A 747 -24.92 -21.15 -9.47
C LEU A 747 -25.50 -19.78 -9.05
N HIS A 748 -26.75 -19.75 -8.58
CA HIS A 748 -27.42 -18.53 -8.13
C HIS A 748 -27.71 -18.55 -6.63
N MET A 749 -27.78 -17.36 -6.04
CA MET A 749 -28.23 -17.16 -4.66
C MET A 749 -29.76 -17.21 -4.56
N ASN A 750 -30.28 -17.23 -3.33
CA ASN A 750 -31.71 -17.17 -3.09
C ASN A 750 -32.19 -15.72 -3.06
N HIS A 751 -32.66 -15.21 -4.21
CA HIS A 751 -33.16 -13.84 -4.38
C HIS A 751 -34.48 -13.56 -3.63
N ALA A 752 -35.09 -14.56 -3.00
CA ALA A 752 -36.18 -14.35 -2.04
C ALA A 752 -35.69 -13.93 -0.64
N LEU A 753 -34.38 -13.87 -0.40
CA LEU A 753 -33.75 -13.43 0.85
C LEU A 753 -32.87 -12.20 0.60
N LEU A 754 -33.20 -11.08 1.23
CA LEU A 754 -32.51 -9.80 1.09
C LEU A 754 -32.00 -9.31 2.47
N ASP A 755 -30.86 -8.63 2.47
CA ASP A 755 -30.28 -7.97 3.64
C ASP A 755 -30.44 -6.46 3.52
N ARG A 756 -30.89 -5.83 4.61
CA ARG A 756 -31.06 -4.38 4.74
C ARG A 756 -30.36 -3.89 6.01
N GLY A 757 -29.40 -2.98 5.86
CA GLY A 757 -28.82 -2.23 6.98
C GLY A 757 -29.47 -0.85 7.02
N ILE A 758 -30.24 -0.58 8.06
CA ILE A 758 -31.14 0.59 8.15
C ILE A 758 -30.72 1.48 9.31
N CYS A 759 -30.56 2.79 9.06
CA CYS A 759 -30.30 3.77 10.09
C CYS A 759 -31.59 4.41 10.62
N VAL A 760 -31.72 4.51 11.95
CA VAL A 760 -32.78 5.29 12.60
C VAL A 760 -32.15 6.31 13.54
N ILE A 761 -32.24 7.59 13.18
CA ILE A 761 -31.79 8.72 14.02
C ILE A 761 -32.94 9.18 14.92
N ASP A 762 -34.08 9.54 14.32
CA ASP A 762 -35.33 9.86 15.02
C ASP A 762 -36.49 9.02 14.46
N VAL A 763 -37.28 8.42 15.34
CA VAL A 763 -38.41 7.55 14.97
C VAL A 763 -39.59 8.34 14.41
N ALA A 764 -39.92 9.49 15.01
CA ALA A 764 -41.04 10.32 14.57
C ALA A 764 -40.74 10.99 13.22
N GLU A 765 -39.50 11.46 13.00
CA GLU A 765 -39.10 12.00 11.69
C GLU A 765 -39.10 10.91 10.62
N THR A 766 -38.63 9.70 10.93
CA THR A 766 -38.66 8.56 10.00
C THR A 766 -40.10 8.20 9.59
N ILE A 767 -41.04 8.19 10.54
CA ILE A 767 -42.46 7.96 10.25
C ILE A 767 -43.06 9.08 9.39
N ALA A 768 -42.73 10.35 9.68
CA ALA A 768 -43.18 11.49 8.88
C ALA A 768 -42.67 11.44 7.42
N ARG A 769 -41.43 10.97 7.20
CA ARG A 769 -40.86 10.77 5.85
C ARG A 769 -41.60 9.68 5.05
N LEU A 770 -42.11 8.64 5.71
CA LEU A 770 -42.83 7.53 5.06
C LEU A 770 -44.25 7.91 4.58
N LYS A 771 -44.89 8.93 5.17
CA LYS A 771 -46.26 9.38 4.84
C LYS A 771 -47.35 8.31 4.99
N VAL A 772 -47.22 7.44 5.99
CA VAL A 772 -48.16 6.32 6.24
C VAL A 772 -48.97 6.57 7.51
N ASP A 773 -50.31 6.64 7.37
CA ASP A 773 -51.22 6.89 8.50
C ASP A 773 -51.30 5.72 9.51
N ASN A 774 -50.98 4.49 9.09
CA ASN A 774 -50.98 3.31 9.94
C ASN A 774 -49.87 2.31 9.57
N ILE A 775 -48.77 2.34 10.34
CA ILE A 775 -47.59 1.46 10.21
C ILE A 775 -47.99 -0.03 10.24
N SER A 776 -48.94 -0.41 11.10
CA SER A 776 -49.35 -1.81 11.28
C SER A 776 -49.97 -2.44 10.04
N ALA A 777 -50.44 -1.65 9.07
CA ALA A 777 -50.97 -2.14 7.80
C ALA A 777 -49.87 -2.63 6.82
N LEU A 778 -48.60 -2.25 7.05
CA LEU A 778 -47.44 -2.65 6.24
C LEU A 778 -46.66 -3.83 6.84
N VAL A 779 -47.10 -4.36 7.99
CA VAL A 779 -46.46 -5.50 8.66
C VAL A 779 -46.99 -6.81 8.08
N VAL A 780 -46.18 -7.50 7.29
CA VAL A 780 -46.50 -8.83 6.77
C VAL A 780 -46.32 -9.87 7.89
N PRO A 781 -47.36 -10.67 8.25
CA PRO A 781 -47.23 -11.71 9.25
C PRO A 781 -46.31 -12.84 8.77
N LYS A 782 -45.62 -13.49 9.72
CA LYS A 782 -44.69 -14.58 9.44
C LYS A 782 -45.40 -15.78 8.80
N PHE A 783 -44.86 -16.23 7.67
CA PHE A 783 -45.31 -17.41 6.93
C PHE A 783 -44.30 -18.57 7.06
N GLU A 784 -44.61 -19.73 6.48
CA GLU A 784 -43.70 -20.88 6.48
C GLU A 784 -42.51 -20.64 5.53
N ILE A 785 -41.30 -20.54 6.10
CA ILE A 785 -40.06 -20.27 5.35
C ILE A 785 -39.21 -21.55 5.37
N GLY A 786 -39.17 -22.26 4.25
CA GLY A 786 -38.52 -23.57 4.11
C GLY A 786 -36.99 -23.56 4.09
N PHE A 787 -36.33 -22.43 4.37
CA PHE A 787 -34.87 -22.26 4.31
C PHE A 787 -34.33 -21.44 5.50
N PRO A 788 -33.07 -21.66 5.92
CA PRO A 788 -32.48 -20.90 7.02
C PRO A 788 -32.20 -19.46 6.60
N TYR A 789 -32.98 -18.51 7.14
CA TYR A 789 -32.88 -17.08 6.81
C TYR A 789 -32.23 -16.23 7.91
N ILE A 790 -32.10 -16.70 9.16
CA ILE A 790 -31.52 -15.95 10.28
C ILE A 790 -30.65 -16.86 11.18
N TYR A 791 -29.65 -16.30 11.86
CA TYR A 791 -28.86 -17.03 12.86
C TYR A 791 -29.73 -17.49 14.05
N ARG A 792 -29.28 -18.53 14.76
CA ARG A 792 -30.02 -19.09 15.91
C ARG A 792 -30.04 -18.10 17.09
N TYR A 793 -31.04 -18.23 17.97
CA TYR A 793 -31.16 -17.43 19.20
C TYR A 793 -29.86 -17.40 20.01
N ASN A 794 -29.57 -16.24 20.61
CA ASN A 794 -28.36 -15.91 21.37
C ASN A 794 -27.05 -15.84 20.54
N SER A 795 -27.13 -15.58 19.23
CA SER A 795 -25.95 -15.30 18.38
C SER A 795 -25.40 -13.86 18.50
N PHE A 796 -26.21 -12.95 19.06
CA PHE A 796 -25.88 -11.52 19.27
C PHE A 796 -26.45 -11.04 20.61
N ARG A 797 -25.78 -10.08 21.26
CA ARG A 797 -26.17 -9.45 22.52
C ARG A 797 -27.21 -8.35 22.30
N ASN A 798 -28.03 -8.09 23.32
CA ASN A 798 -28.98 -6.96 23.43
C ASN A 798 -30.06 -6.85 22.32
N VAL A 799 -30.29 -7.87 21.49
CA VAL A 799 -31.23 -7.77 20.34
C VAL A 799 -32.72 -7.67 20.75
N GLU A 800 -33.13 -8.30 21.85
CA GLU A 800 -34.56 -8.42 22.22
C GLU A 800 -35.27 -7.07 22.47
N PRO A 801 -34.68 -6.08 23.19
CA PRO A 801 -35.21 -4.72 23.27
C PRO A 801 -35.38 -4.03 21.90
N TYR A 802 -34.42 -4.21 20.98
CA TYR A 802 -34.53 -3.63 19.63
C TYR A 802 -35.63 -4.29 18.81
N LYS A 803 -35.77 -5.64 18.88
CA LYS A 803 -36.90 -6.36 18.29
C LYS A 803 -38.24 -5.83 18.80
N LYS A 804 -38.38 -5.59 20.11
CA LYS A 804 -39.62 -5.06 20.69
C LYS A 804 -39.95 -3.63 20.23
N ASN A 805 -38.95 -2.78 20.05
CA ASN A 805 -39.18 -1.35 19.84
C ASN A 805 -39.14 -0.91 18.35
N TYR A 806 -38.51 -1.68 17.46
CA TYR A 806 -38.27 -1.24 16.08
C TYR A 806 -38.81 -2.18 14.98
N SER A 807 -39.26 -3.41 15.28
CA SER A 807 -39.62 -4.38 14.23
C SER A 807 -40.71 -3.88 13.28
N ASP A 808 -41.77 -3.26 13.78
CA ASP A 808 -42.87 -2.75 12.95
C ASP A 808 -42.44 -1.56 12.07
N LEU A 809 -41.51 -0.72 12.58
CA LEU A 809 -40.90 0.37 11.81
C LEU A 809 -40.01 -0.19 10.69
N MET A 810 -39.17 -1.19 10.98
CA MET A 810 -38.33 -1.86 9.98
C MET A 810 -39.18 -2.53 8.90
N ALA A 811 -40.29 -3.18 9.30
CA ALA A 811 -41.24 -3.79 8.37
C ALA A 811 -41.88 -2.75 7.44
N ALA A 812 -42.31 -1.60 7.96
CA ALA A 812 -42.89 -0.53 7.15
C ALA A 812 -41.87 0.10 6.19
N ILE A 813 -40.65 0.43 6.64
CA ILE A 813 -39.59 0.98 5.77
C ILE A 813 -39.32 0.05 4.58
N VAL A 814 -39.16 -1.25 4.84
CA VAL A 814 -38.84 -2.25 3.82
C VAL A 814 -40.02 -2.53 2.90
N ASN A 815 -41.24 -2.67 3.43
CA ASN A 815 -42.41 -2.98 2.60
C ASN A 815 -42.89 -1.79 1.77
N THR A 816 -42.68 -0.54 2.19
CA THR A 816 -42.92 0.63 1.32
C THR A 816 -41.99 0.56 0.09
N ASP A 817 -40.68 0.44 0.28
CA ASP A 817 -39.71 0.40 -0.83
C ASP A 817 -39.95 -0.79 -1.79
N LEU A 818 -40.22 -1.99 -1.24
CA LEU A 818 -40.50 -3.18 -2.05
C LEU A 818 -41.85 -3.10 -2.80
N THR A 819 -42.88 -2.51 -2.19
CA THR A 819 -44.18 -2.34 -2.85
C THR A 819 -44.12 -1.28 -3.94
N GLU A 820 -43.51 -0.12 -3.67
CA GLU A 820 -43.42 0.99 -4.63
C GLU A 820 -42.54 0.65 -5.85
N ARG A 821 -41.39 -0.01 -5.67
CA ARG A 821 -40.45 -0.29 -6.77
C ARG A 821 -40.70 -1.60 -7.51
N TYR A 822 -41.16 -2.64 -6.81
CA TYR A 822 -41.23 -4.00 -7.35
C TYR A 822 -42.61 -4.65 -7.24
N GLY A 823 -43.57 -4.02 -6.56
CA GLY A 823 -44.89 -4.62 -6.29
C GLY A 823 -44.82 -5.86 -5.40
N LEU A 824 -43.79 -5.98 -4.55
CA LEU A 824 -43.54 -7.14 -3.70
C LEU A 824 -43.76 -6.83 -2.22
N GLN A 825 -44.17 -7.85 -1.46
CA GLN A 825 -44.29 -7.82 0.00
C GLN A 825 -43.26 -8.77 0.63
N ALA A 826 -42.81 -8.49 1.85
CA ALA A 826 -41.83 -9.31 2.56
C ALA A 826 -42.08 -9.35 4.08
N TYR A 827 -41.76 -10.49 4.69
CA TYR A 827 -41.59 -10.62 6.14
C TYR A 827 -40.19 -10.09 6.53
N THR A 828 -40.09 -9.34 7.63
CA THR A 828 -38.82 -8.79 8.11
C THR A 828 -38.51 -9.26 9.54
N GLU A 829 -37.25 -9.56 9.82
CA GLU A 829 -36.78 -9.84 11.18
C GLU A 829 -35.43 -9.16 11.46
N ILE A 830 -35.33 -8.44 12.58
CA ILE A 830 -34.08 -7.81 13.03
C ILE A 830 -33.08 -8.89 13.44
N GLU A 831 -31.88 -8.86 12.86
CA GLU A 831 -30.78 -9.77 13.17
C GLU A 831 -29.96 -9.26 14.37
N TYR A 832 -29.58 -7.97 14.32
CA TYR A 832 -29.09 -7.19 15.47
C TYR A 832 -29.26 -5.69 15.20
N CYS A 833 -29.11 -4.86 16.24
CA CYS A 833 -28.89 -3.43 16.09
C CYS A 833 -27.67 -2.97 16.90
N ASP A 834 -27.15 -1.81 16.55
CA ASP A 834 -25.91 -1.23 17.06
C ASP A 834 -26.13 0.21 17.51
N ARG A 835 -25.51 0.60 18.63
CA ARG A 835 -25.63 1.96 19.20
C ARG A 835 -24.41 2.32 20.05
N THR A 836 -23.72 3.38 19.65
CA THR A 836 -22.48 3.90 20.25
C THR A 836 -22.66 4.21 21.74
N GLY A 837 -21.68 3.84 22.57
CA GLY A 837 -21.75 4.01 24.03
C GLY A 837 -22.77 3.13 24.79
N VAL A 838 -23.61 2.36 24.08
CA VAL A 838 -24.65 1.51 24.69
C VAL A 838 -24.35 0.01 24.49
N ASP A 839 -24.00 -0.39 23.27
CA ASP A 839 -23.73 -1.80 22.93
C ASP A 839 -22.24 -2.19 23.03
N GLU A 840 -21.38 -1.28 23.50
CA GLU A 840 -19.96 -1.55 23.72
C GLU A 840 -19.73 -2.74 24.68
N PHE A 841 -18.73 -3.57 24.35
CA PHE A 841 -18.35 -4.70 25.20
C PHE A 841 -17.51 -4.21 26.38
N PRO A 842 -17.99 -4.29 27.64
CA PRO A 842 -17.14 -3.99 28.80
C PRO A 842 -15.94 -4.95 28.83
N MET A 843 -14.80 -4.52 29.38
CA MET A 843 -13.68 -5.43 29.62
C MET A 843 -13.98 -6.35 30.81
N ASP A 844 -13.79 -7.65 30.62
CA ASP A 844 -13.97 -8.65 31.67
C ASP A 844 -12.67 -9.36 32.10
N GLY A 845 -12.80 -10.34 32.99
CA GLY A 845 -11.66 -11.11 33.50
C GLY A 845 -10.92 -11.92 32.43
N VAL A 846 -11.55 -12.30 31.33
CA VAL A 846 -10.93 -13.02 30.21
C VAL A 846 -10.13 -12.05 29.34
N ASP A 847 -10.70 -10.88 29.03
CA ASP A 847 -10.01 -9.80 28.31
C ASP A 847 -8.74 -9.35 29.04
N ILE A 848 -8.83 -9.22 30.37
CA ILE A 848 -7.71 -8.89 31.27
C ILE A 848 -6.69 -10.04 31.33
N ALA A 849 -7.14 -11.31 31.44
CA ALA A 849 -6.25 -12.47 31.46
C ALA A 849 -5.42 -12.57 30.17
N PHE A 850 -6.01 -12.27 29.01
CA PHE A 850 -5.29 -12.21 27.74
C PHE A 850 -4.22 -11.10 27.72
N LEU A 851 -4.55 -9.88 28.17
CA LEU A 851 -3.55 -8.80 28.30
C LEU A 851 -2.38 -9.20 29.22
N VAL A 852 -2.67 -9.82 30.37
CA VAL A 852 -1.64 -10.31 31.30
C VAL A 852 -0.77 -11.37 30.64
N LEU A 853 -1.37 -12.34 29.95
CA LEU A 853 -0.65 -13.41 29.23
C LEU A 853 0.30 -12.83 28.16
N ILE A 854 -0.19 -11.93 27.31
CA ILE A 854 0.62 -11.28 26.27
C ILE A 854 1.76 -10.45 26.90
N THR A 855 1.48 -9.72 27.98
CA THR A 855 2.47 -8.93 28.71
C THR A 855 3.57 -9.81 29.32
N VAL A 856 3.19 -10.92 29.95
CA VAL A 856 4.12 -11.92 30.49
C VAL A 856 4.97 -12.56 29.39
N LEU A 857 4.39 -12.89 28.23
CA LEU A 857 5.13 -13.43 27.08
C LEU A 857 6.16 -12.41 26.53
N ILE A 858 5.78 -11.14 26.39
CA ILE A 858 6.70 -10.06 25.97
C ILE A 858 7.86 -9.91 26.96
N ILE A 859 7.57 -9.86 28.27
CA ILE A 859 8.58 -9.79 29.32
C ILE A 859 9.50 -11.03 29.29
N ALA A 860 8.94 -12.23 29.13
CA ALA A 860 9.69 -13.48 29.06
C ALA A 860 10.63 -13.53 27.84
N VAL A 861 10.19 -13.04 26.67
CA VAL A 861 11.01 -12.91 25.45
C VAL A 861 12.14 -11.91 25.66
N ILE A 862 11.87 -10.74 26.23
CA ILE A 862 12.89 -9.72 26.51
C ILE A 862 13.93 -10.24 27.51
N ALA A 863 13.48 -10.81 28.63
CA ALA A 863 14.34 -11.33 29.69
C ALA A 863 15.19 -12.52 29.21
N SER A 864 14.59 -13.50 28.52
CA SER A 864 15.31 -14.67 27.99
C SER A 864 16.31 -14.26 26.91
N SER A 865 15.95 -13.30 26.05
CA SER A 865 16.87 -12.76 25.02
C SER A 865 18.03 -11.98 25.63
N TYR A 866 17.83 -11.33 26.78
CA TYR A 866 18.90 -10.66 27.53
C TYR A 866 19.81 -11.65 28.27
N TYR A 867 19.26 -12.67 28.92
CA TYR A 867 20.01 -13.75 29.59
C TYR A 867 20.89 -14.53 28.61
N ASP A 868 20.32 -14.94 27.47
CA ASP A 868 21.04 -15.63 26.39
C ASP A 868 22.00 -14.70 25.62
N ALA A 869 21.89 -13.38 25.79
CA ALA A 869 22.89 -12.40 25.32
C ALA A 869 24.04 -12.16 26.32
N SER A 870 23.82 -12.36 27.62
CA SER A 870 24.83 -12.16 28.67
C SER A 870 25.74 -13.39 28.84
N TRP A 871 25.19 -14.61 28.75
CA TRP A 871 25.91 -15.90 28.84
C TRP A 871 26.84 -16.24 27.65
N LYS A 872 27.27 -15.23 26.90
CA LYS A 872 28.03 -15.40 25.66
C LYS A 872 29.49 -15.77 25.89
N SER A 873 29.74 -17.08 25.96
CA SER A 873 31.06 -17.73 25.85
C SER A 873 31.88 -17.25 24.62
N SER A 874 33.21 -17.41 24.71
CA SER A 874 34.20 -17.10 23.66
C SER A 874 33.84 -17.62 22.26
N ASN A 875 33.09 -18.72 22.18
CA ASN A 875 32.59 -19.35 20.95
C ASN A 875 31.67 -18.49 20.05
N GLY A 876 31.42 -17.23 20.38
CA GLY A 876 30.98 -16.22 19.41
C GLY A 876 29.54 -16.43 18.90
N LEU A 877 29.36 -16.64 17.59
CA LEU A 877 28.03 -16.94 17.03
C LEU A 877 27.62 -18.41 17.22
N LYS A 878 28.58 -19.34 17.29
CA LYS A 878 28.32 -20.79 17.42
C LYS A 878 27.56 -21.16 18.71
N HIS A 879 27.64 -20.30 19.74
CA HIS A 879 26.91 -20.43 21.01
C HIS A 879 25.38 -20.50 20.87
N TYR A 880 24.80 -19.82 19.88
CA TYR A 880 23.34 -19.79 19.65
C TYR A 880 22.88 -20.95 18.76
N GLN A 881 23.81 -21.54 18.02
CA GLN A 881 23.57 -22.70 17.17
C GLN A 881 23.66 -23.98 18.00
N LYS A 882 24.65 -24.11 18.90
CA LYS A 882 24.73 -25.24 19.85
C LYS A 882 23.70 -25.11 20.97
N ASP A 883 23.11 -26.22 21.36
CA ASP A 883 22.21 -26.31 22.50
C ASP A 883 23.00 -26.25 23.82
N LEU A 884 22.36 -25.74 24.88
CA LEU A 884 22.98 -25.54 26.19
C LEU A 884 22.93 -26.84 27.00
N SER A 885 24.05 -27.20 27.65
CA SER A 885 24.15 -28.42 28.46
C SER A 885 23.20 -28.39 29.66
N SER A 886 23.32 -27.34 30.49
CA SER A 886 22.46 -27.11 31.67
C SER A 886 20.99 -27.01 31.29
N GLN A 887 20.15 -27.83 31.94
CA GLN A 887 18.70 -27.79 31.82
C GLN A 887 18.11 -26.45 32.29
N LYS A 888 18.66 -25.86 33.37
CA LYS A 888 18.27 -24.53 33.86
C LYS A 888 18.53 -23.45 32.80
N SER A 889 19.69 -23.51 32.13
CA SER A 889 20.02 -22.56 31.06
C SER A 889 19.22 -22.80 29.77
N ARG A 890 18.81 -24.04 29.47
CA ARG A 890 17.84 -24.33 28.40
C ARG A 890 16.48 -23.69 28.68
N LEU A 891 15.96 -23.82 29.91
CA LEU A 891 14.70 -23.19 30.32
C LEU A 891 14.77 -21.65 30.18
N LEU A 892 15.77 -21.02 30.80
CA LEU A 892 15.97 -19.56 30.82
C LEU A 892 16.35 -18.93 29.46
N SER A 893 16.59 -19.74 28.43
CA SER A 893 16.81 -19.28 27.05
C SER A 893 15.71 -19.72 26.07
N SER A 894 14.64 -20.38 26.55
CA SER A 894 13.59 -20.93 25.68
C SER A 894 12.79 -19.86 24.93
N PHE A 895 12.63 -18.65 25.49
CA PHE A 895 12.05 -17.50 24.80
C PHE A 895 13.12 -16.55 24.19
N SER A 896 14.38 -16.98 24.05
CA SER A 896 15.41 -16.15 23.39
C SER A 896 15.11 -16.02 21.89
N LEU A 897 14.67 -14.83 21.47
CA LEU A 897 14.41 -14.47 20.08
C LEU A 897 15.63 -14.78 19.20
N THR A 898 16.83 -14.51 19.71
CA THR A 898 18.08 -14.78 19.00
C THR A 898 18.32 -16.27 18.78
N ARG A 899 18.14 -17.12 19.81
CA ARG A 899 18.37 -18.57 19.72
C ARG A 899 17.31 -19.25 18.86
N ASN A 900 16.05 -18.87 19.03
CA ASN A 900 14.95 -19.42 18.24
C ASN A 900 15.03 -18.99 16.77
N TRP A 901 15.49 -17.76 16.47
CA TRP A 901 15.82 -17.37 15.09
C TRP A 901 16.89 -18.26 14.45
N TYR A 902 17.97 -18.58 15.16
CA TYR A 902 18.99 -19.50 14.61
C TYR A 902 18.49 -20.94 14.45
N ARG A 903 17.56 -21.41 15.29
CA ARG A 903 16.91 -22.72 15.13
C ARG A 903 15.95 -22.74 13.94
N LEU A 904 15.20 -21.66 13.73
CA LEU A 904 14.25 -21.51 12.62
C LEU A 904 14.96 -21.45 11.25
N VAL A 905 16.10 -20.75 11.18
CA VAL A 905 16.86 -20.53 9.93
C VAL A 905 17.98 -21.56 9.72
N SER A 906 18.27 -22.42 10.71
CA SER A 906 19.21 -23.53 10.49
C SER A 906 18.58 -24.64 9.66
N SER A 907 19.27 -25.07 8.59
CA SER A 907 19.04 -26.39 7.98
C SER A 907 19.07 -27.45 9.07
N SER A 908 18.15 -28.43 8.98
CA SER A 908 18.09 -29.51 9.97
C SER A 908 19.41 -30.24 10.11
N ARG A 909 19.67 -30.76 11.32
CA ARG A 909 20.83 -31.64 11.61
C ARG A 909 20.59 -33.08 11.17
N ASP A 910 19.34 -33.50 11.14
CA ASP A 910 18.91 -34.82 10.70
C ASP A 910 18.99 -34.93 9.17
N PRO A 911 19.66 -35.97 8.60
CA PRO A 911 19.72 -36.20 7.15
C PRO A 911 18.35 -36.32 6.49
N THR A 912 17.44 -37.11 7.08
CA THR A 912 16.06 -37.32 6.60
C THR A 912 15.31 -36.00 6.44
N SER A 913 15.43 -35.12 7.44
CA SER A 913 14.86 -33.76 7.41
C SER A 913 15.48 -32.81 6.37
N ARG A 914 16.64 -33.15 5.78
CA ARG A 914 17.22 -32.40 4.65
C ARG A 914 16.70 -32.91 3.31
N GLU A 915 16.64 -34.22 3.13
CA GLU A 915 16.03 -34.85 1.95
C GLU A 915 14.58 -34.38 1.78
N LEU A 916 13.83 -34.37 2.88
CA LEU A 916 12.44 -33.91 2.94
C LEU A 916 12.25 -32.38 3.03
N CYS A 917 13.29 -31.57 2.77
CA CYS A 917 13.17 -30.11 2.92
C CYS A 917 12.17 -29.47 1.96
N PHE A 918 11.92 -30.08 0.79
CA PHE A 918 10.92 -29.63 -0.19
C PHE A 918 9.50 -29.56 0.39
N ILE A 919 9.18 -30.36 1.41
CA ILE A 919 7.87 -30.35 2.07
C ILE A 919 7.56 -28.97 2.67
N GLN A 920 8.56 -28.20 3.08
CA GLN A 920 8.35 -26.84 3.59
C GLN A 920 7.97 -25.85 2.48
N ALA A 921 8.47 -26.05 1.25
CA ALA A 921 8.07 -25.27 0.08
C ALA A 921 6.64 -25.62 -0.35
N VAL A 922 6.28 -26.92 -0.36
CA VAL A 922 4.90 -27.38 -0.62
C VAL A 922 3.94 -26.79 0.42
N ARG A 923 4.28 -26.86 1.71
CA ARG A 923 3.47 -26.22 2.78
C ARG A 923 3.30 -24.73 2.57
N PHE A 924 4.36 -24.00 2.21
CA PHE A 924 4.28 -22.56 1.95
C PHE A 924 3.31 -22.26 0.79
N LEU A 925 3.47 -22.92 -0.35
CA LEU A 925 2.59 -22.74 -1.51
C LEU A 925 1.13 -23.07 -1.19
N VAL A 926 0.88 -24.18 -0.49
CA VAL A 926 -0.48 -24.58 -0.08
C VAL A 926 -1.07 -23.56 0.90
N VAL A 927 -0.32 -23.06 1.89
CA VAL A 927 -0.81 -21.98 2.78
C VAL A 927 -1.13 -20.72 1.98
N THR A 928 -0.28 -20.30 1.04
CA THR A 928 -0.53 -19.11 0.21
C THR A 928 -1.81 -19.26 -0.63
N LEU A 929 -2.01 -20.42 -1.26
CA LEU A 929 -3.22 -20.70 -2.05
C LEU A 929 -4.47 -20.76 -1.16
N VAL A 930 -4.39 -21.37 0.02
CA VAL A 930 -5.50 -21.41 1.00
C VAL A 930 -5.86 -20.00 1.50
N VAL A 931 -4.87 -19.16 1.83
CA VAL A 931 -5.10 -17.76 2.24
C VAL A 931 -5.72 -16.95 1.10
N TYR A 932 -5.25 -17.11 -0.13
CA TYR A 932 -5.85 -16.45 -1.30
C TYR A 932 -7.30 -16.90 -1.52
N SER A 933 -7.58 -18.20 -1.40
CA SER A 933 -8.93 -18.76 -1.57
C SER A 933 -9.88 -18.23 -0.49
N HIS A 934 -9.46 -18.22 0.79
CA HIS A 934 -10.25 -17.62 1.87
C HIS A 934 -10.48 -16.12 1.65
N ALA A 935 -9.48 -15.38 1.21
CA ALA A 935 -9.64 -13.95 0.92
C ALA A 935 -10.70 -13.72 -0.17
N ALA A 936 -10.70 -14.53 -1.24
CA ALA A 936 -11.73 -14.46 -2.28
C ALA A 936 -13.13 -14.82 -1.75
N PHE A 937 -13.26 -15.87 -0.93
CA PHE A 937 -14.54 -16.29 -0.34
C PHE A 937 -15.17 -15.27 0.63
N PHE A 938 -14.38 -14.38 1.25
CA PHE A 938 -14.89 -13.39 2.22
C PHE A 938 -15.18 -12.00 1.62
N VAL A 939 -14.99 -11.78 0.31
CA VAL A 939 -15.42 -10.53 -0.35
C VAL A 939 -16.92 -10.58 -0.62
N GLN A 940 -17.68 -9.68 0.01
CA GLN A 940 -19.10 -9.45 -0.29
C GLN A 940 -19.25 -8.17 -1.13
N PRO A 941 -19.33 -8.25 -2.47
CA PRO A 941 -19.70 -7.11 -3.31
C PRO A 941 -21.18 -6.74 -3.08
N ARG A 942 -21.49 -5.45 -3.23
CA ARG A 942 -22.84 -4.90 -3.03
C ARG A 942 -23.86 -5.41 -4.06
N ASN A 943 -23.42 -5.65 -5.30
CA ASN A 943 -24.21 -6.38 -6.29
C ASN A 943 -23.85 -7.88 -6.26
N GLY A 944 -24.83 -8.74 -5.92
CA GLY A 944 -24.68 -10.19 -5.86
C GLY A 944 -24.35 -10.87 -7.20
N TRP A 945 -24.69 -10.24 -8.33
CA TRP A 945 -24.41 -10.76 -9.67
C TRP A 945 -22.92 -11.06 -9.87
N VAL A 946 -22.04 -10.21 -9.32
CA VAL A 946 -20.58 -10.39 -9.39
C VAL A 946 -20.13 -11.70 -8.72
N ILE A 947 -20.84 -12.15 -7.68
CA ILE A 947 -20.55 -13.42 -6.99
C ILE A 947 -21.06 -14.60 -7.83
N GLU A 948 -22.25 -14.50 -8.43
CA GLU A 948 -22.79 -15.53 -9.32
C GLU A 948 -21.94 -15.70 -10.59
N GLN A 949 -21.53 -14.59 -11.20
CA GLN A 949 -20.55 -14.52 -12.29
C GLN A 949 -19.23 -15.23 -11.92
N THR A 950 -18.80 -15.13 -10.65
CA THR A 950 -17.62 -15.81 -10.12
C THR A 950 -17.80 -17.34 -10.03
N TYR A 951 -19.03 -17.85 -9.88
CA TYR A 951 -19.32 -19.28 -10.00
C TYR A 951 -19.42 -19.78 -11.45
N HIS A 952 -19.60 -18.89 -12.42
CA HIS A 952 -19.55 -19.21 -13.86
C HIS A 952 -18.13 -19.16 -14.45
N ASP A 953 -17.18 -18.45 -13.84
CA ASP A 953 -15.78 -18.43 -14.29
C ASP A 953 -15.02 -19.72 -13.92
N THR A 954 -14.30 -20.26 -14.91
CA THR A 954 -13.50 -21.48 -14.76
C THR A 954 -12.30 -21.29 -13.82
N VAL A 955 -11.65 -20.12 -13.82
CA VAL A 955 -10.50 -19.87 -12.93
C VAL A 955 -10.97 -19.81 -11.47
N SER A 956 -12.08 -19.12 -11.24
CA SER A 956 -12.73 -18.97 -9.94
C SER A 956 -13.32 -20.29 -9.43
N MET A 957 -13.89 -21.14 -10.29
CA MET A 957 -14.27 -22.52 -9.92
C MET A 957 -13.06 -23.38 -9.49
N ILE A 958 -11.86 -23.18 -10.07
CA ILE A 958 -10.64 -23.87 -9.60
C ILE A 958 -10.25 -23.37 -8.20
N VAL A 959 -10.39 -22.08 -7.92
CA VAL A 959 -10.17 -21.51 -6.57
C VAL A 959 -11.22 -21.99 -5.57
N ALA A 960 -12.50 -22.11 -5.96
CA ALA A 960 -13.55 -22.62 -5.09
C ALA A 960 -13.30 -24.09 -4.68
N ASN A 961 -12.78 -24.91 -5.59
CA ASN A 961 -12.38 -26.30 -5.33
C ASN A 961 -11.04 -26.42 -4.57
N ALA A 962 -10.34 -25.32 -4.26
CA ALA A 962 -9.07 -25.33 -3.55
C ALA A 962 -9.18 -25.81 -2.08
N THR A 963 -10.39 -26.05 -1.56
CA THR A 963 -10.61 -26.82 -0.32
C THR A 963 -9.90 -28.18 -0.34
N GLN A 964 -9.78 -28.81 -1.51
CA GLN A 964 -9.00 -30.04 -1.69
C GLN A 964 -7.51 -29.87 -1.36
N LEU A 965 -6.94 -28.67 -1.49
CA LEU A 965 -5.55 -28.40 -1.11
C LEU A 965 -5.29 -28.62 0.39
N VAL A 966 -6.32 -28.49 1.24
CA VAL A 966 -6.21 -28.74 2.69
C VAL A 966 -5.91 -30.21 2.99
N THR A 967 -6.34 -31.14 2.12
CA THR A 967 -6.01 -32.58 2.25
C THR A 967 -4.50 -32.83 2.24
N THR A 968 -3.74 -31.99 1.53
CA THR A 968 -2.27 -32.02 1.49
C THR A 968 -1.66 -31.87 2.89
N PHE A 969 -2.28 -31.12 3.81
CA PHE A 969 -1.78 -31.02 5.19
C PHE A 969 -1.99 -32.31 5.99
N PHE A 970 -3.10 -33.01 5.79
CA PHE A 970 -3.32 -34.32 6.41
C PHE A 970 -2.32 -35.35 5.88
N PHE A 971 -2.14 -35.42 4.55
CA PHE A 971 -1.12 -36.26 3.91
C PHE A 971 0.29 -35.97 4.44
N ILE A 972 0.71 -34.70 4.40
CA ILE A 972 2.03 -34.27 4.90
C ILE A 972 2.18 -34.54 6.41
N SER A 973 1.12 -34.39 7.20
CA SER A 973 1.15 -34.70 8.63
C SER A 973 1.30 -36.20 8.88
N ALA A 974 0.60 -37.06 8.14
CA ALA A 974 0.69 -38.51 8.25
C ALA A 974 2.06 -39.02 7.78
N PHE A 975 2.56 -38.53 6.64
CA PHE A 975 3.87 -38.87 6.07
C PHE A 975 5.02 -38.51 7.03
N VAL A 976 5.06 -37.26 7.50
CA VAL A 976 6.12 -36.80 8.43
C VAL A 976 6.01 -37.49 9.79
N PHE A 977 4.79 -37.75 10.29
CA PHE A 977 4.59 -38.54 11.51
C PHE A 977 5.15 -39.97 11.36
N THR A 978 4.76 -40.67 10.30
CA THR A 978 5.18 -42.06 10.03
C THR A 978 6.70 -42.17 9.93
N ILE A 979 7.35 -41.30 9.16
CA ILE A 979 8.82 -41.29 9.04
C ILE A 979 9.49 -40.99 10.38
N THR A 980 8.97 -40.03 11.15
CA THR A 980 9.53 -39.71 12.49
C THR A 980 9.34 -40.86 13.48
N PHE A 981 8.21 -41.57 13.41
CA PHE A 981 7.86 -42.69 14.28
C PHE A 981 8.69 -43.95 13.97
N VAL A 982 8.72 -44.37 12.70
CA VAL A 982 9.54 -45.49 12.22
C VAL A 982 11.01 -45.25 12.51
N LYS A 983 11.51 -44.03 12.28
CA LYS A 983 12.87 -43.66 12.63
C LYS A 983 13.11 -43.76 14.14
N LYS A 984 12.23 -43.22 14.99
CA LYS A 984 12.40 -43.30 16.46
C LYS A 984 12.45 -44.75 16.96
N ILE A 985 11.68 -45.67 16.37
CA ILE A 985 11.74 -47.10 16.69
C ILE A 985 13.09 -47.70 16.26
N LYS A 986 13.56 -47.38 15.05
CA LYS A 986 14.86 -47.86 14.56
C LYS A 986 16.03 -47.31 15.40
N ASP A 987 15.96 -46.06 15.81
CA ASP A 987 16.94 -45.38 16.66
C ASP A 987 16.90 -45.84 18.14
N SER A 988 15.89 -46.62 18.57
CA SER A 988 15.74 -47.09 19.96
C SER A 988 16.05 -48.57 20.20
N GLU A 989 16.18 -49.37 19.13
CA GLU A 989 16.39 -50.82 19.13
C GLU A 989 15.38 -51.64 19.98
N ARG A 990 14.23 -51.03 20.32
CA ARG A 990 13.22 -51.62 21.22
C ARG A 990 11.83 -51.61 20.59
N LYS A 991 11.01 -52.61 20.92
CA LYS A 991 9.58 -52.60 20.58
C LYS A 991 8.91 -51.43 21.34
N PRO A 992 8.16 -50.54 20.67
CA PRO A 992 7.61 -49.35 21.31
C PRO A 992 6.55 -49.72 22.34
N GLY A 993 6.74 -49.26 23.59
CA GLY A 993 5.77 -49.46 24.65
C GLY A 993 4.58 -48.49 24.58
N LEU A 994 3.43 -48.86 25.16
CA LEU A 994 2.25 -47.99 25.31
C LEU A 994 2.60 -46.60 25.87
N MET A 995 3.48 -46.55 26.87
CA MET A 995 3.98 -45.29 27.45
C MET A 995 4.72 -44.41 26.44
N GLU A 996 5.50 -44.99 25.52
CA GLU A 996 6.21 -44.20 24.50
C GLU A 996 5.26 -43.60 23.46
N ILE A 997 4.21 -44.35 23.08
CA ILE A 997 3.15 -43.90 22.19
C ILE A 997 2.39 -42.74 22.85
N ALA A 998 2.00 -42.90 24.13
CA ALA A 998 1.38 -41.84 24.92
C ALA A 998 2.27 -40.58 24.99
N VAL A 999 3.56 -40.73 25.28
CA VAL A 999 4.53 -39.61 25.31
C VAL A 999 4.63 -38.91 23.94
N ILE A 1000 4.57 -39.63 22.81
CA ILE A 1000 4.57 -39.01 21.48
C ILE A 1000 3.28 -38.20 21.23
N ILE A 1001 2.12 -38.73 21.63
CA ILE A 1001 0.82 -38.04 21.51
C ILE A 1001 0.79 -36.78 22.38
N ILE A 1002 1.20 -36.89 23.65
CA ILE A 1002 1.28 -35.77 24.60
C ILE A 1002 2.23 -34.67 24.09
N ASN A 1003 3.41 -35.03 23.55
CA ASN A 1003 4.32 -34.05 22.95
C ASN A 1003 3.72 -33.38 21.69
N ARG A 1004 2.90 -34.08 20.90
CA ARG A 1004 2.19 -33.47 19.77
C ARG A 1004 1.12 -32.48 20.24
N TYR A 1005 0.36 -32.82 21.28
CA TYR A 1005 -0.65 -31.96 21.89
C TYR A 1005 -0.02 -30.68 22.47
N ILE A 1006 0.94 -30.83 23.40
CA ILE A 1006 1.64 -29.71 24.06
C ILE A 1006 2.33 -28.77 23.05
N ARG A 1007 2.71 -29.27 21.87
CA ARG A 1007 3.30 -28.44 20.80
C ARG A 1007 2.28 -27.60 20.03
N LEU A 1008 1.03 -28.03 19.92
CA LEU A 1008 0.00 -27.39 19.09
C LEU A 1008 -0.94 -26.51 19.93
N THR A 1009 -1.43 -27.05 21.05
CA THR A 1009 -2.46 -26.42 21.88
C THR A 1009 -2.12 -25.00 22.35
N PRO A 1010 -0.88 -24.64 22.76
CA PRO A 1010 -0.59 -23.29 23.22
C PRO A 1010 -0.73 -22.19 22.15
N VAL A 1011 -0.49 -22.51 20.87
CA VAL A 1011 -0.67 -21.55 19.76
C VAL A 1011 -2.15 -21.46 19.42
N TYR A 1012 -2.84 -22.60 19.32
CA TYR A 1012 -4.27 -22.66 19.05
C TYR A 1012 -5.09 -21.91 20.13
N ALA A 1013 -4.82 -22.18 21.41
CA ALA A 1013 -5.48 -21.51 22.52
C ALA A 1013 -5.22 -19.99 22.53
N LEU A 1014 -4.04 -19.53 22.11
CA LEU A 1014 -3.75 -18.09 22.00
C LEU A 1014 -4.54 -17.41 20.87
N VAL A 1015 -4.82 -18.12 19.77
CA VAL A 1015 -5.72 -17.63 18.71
C VAL A 1015 -7.18 -17.64 19.19
N VAL A 1016 -7.66 -18.74 19.76
CA VAL A 1016 -9.03 -18.85 20.29
C VAL A 1016 -9.29 -17.80 21.38
N MET A 1017 -8.36 -17.58 22.31
CA MET A 1017 -8.48 -16.51 23.30
C MET A 1017 -8.53 -15.11 22.66
N PHE A 1018 -7.75 -14.87 21.60
CA PHE A 1018 -7.75 -13.57 20.89
C PHE A 1018 -9.09 -13.31 20.18
N GLU A 1019 -9.64 -14.31 19.49
CA GLU A 1019 -10.99 -14.28 18.90
C GLU A 1019 -12.08 -14.10 19.98
N ALA A 1020 -11.91 -14.74 21.14
CA ALA A 1020 -12.81 -14.64 22.28
C ALA A 1020 -12.72 -13.34 23.09
N THR A 1021 -11.81 -12.41 22.79
CA THR A 1021 -11.57 -11.22 23.64
C THR A 1021 -11.31 -9.93 22.87
N TRP A 1022 -10.18 -9.86 22.17
CA TRP A 1022 -9.65 -8.62 21.61
C TRP A 1022 -10.01 -8.42 20.14
N LEU A 1023 -10.35 -9.47 19.40
CA LEU A 1023 -10.65 -9.36 17.97
C LEU A 1023 -11.82 -8.40 17.70
N ILE A 1024 -12.94 -8.51 18.44
CA ILE A 1024 -14.10 -7.61 18.27
C ILE A 1024 -13.74 -6.12 18.42
N ARG A 1025 -12.68 -5.80 19.17
CA ARG A 1025 -12.26 -4.44 19.58
C ARG A 1025 -11.27 -3.77 18.60
N ILE A 1026 -11.01 -4.36 17.44
CA ILE A 1026 -9.94 -3.91 16.51
C ILE A 1026 -10.49 -3.08 15.35
N GLN A 1027 -11.72 -3.31 14.92
CA GLN A 1027 -12.49 -2.58 13.92
C GLN A 1027 -13.96 -2.57 14.34
N ASP A 1028 -14.79 -1.81 13.63
CA ASP A 1028 -16.25 -1.76 13.77
C ASP A 1028 -16.87 -1.86 12.36
N GLY A 1029 -18.18 -2.05 12.23
CA GLY A 1029 -18.85 -2.11 10.92
C GLY A 1029 -20.07 -3.04 10.82
N PRO A 1030 -20.95 -2.83 9.80
CA PRO A 1030 -22.23 -3.52 9.64
C PRO A 1030 -22.10 -5.00 9.22
N LEU A 1031 -20.89 -5.46 8.89
CA LEU A 1031 -20.57 -6.88 8.70
C LEU A 1031 -19.55 -7.40 9.72
N TRP A 1032 -18.86 -6.50 10.44
CA TRP A 1032 -17.85 -6.85 11.43
C TRP A 1032 -18.48 -7.49 12.66
N ARG A 1033 -19.47 -6.82 13.26
CA ARG A 1033 -20.21 -7.35 14.41
C ARG A 1033 -20.88 -8.69 14.05
N ARG A 1034 -21.48 -8.78 12.86
CA ARG A 1034 -22.05 -10.03 12.28
C ARG A 1034 -21.08 -11.21 12.28
N GLY A 1035 -19.85 -11.01 11.79
CA GLY A 1035 -18.84 -12.08 11.65
C GLY A 1035 -17.99 -12.33 12.89
N ILE A 1036 -17.82 -11.34 13.77
CA ILE A 1036 -16.88 -11.42 14.90
C ILE A 1036 -17.59 -11.60 16.25
N GLU A 1037 -18.76 -11.01 16.48
CA GLU A 1037 -19.50 -11.22 17.74
C GLU A 1037 -19.98 -12.67 17.86
N THR A 1038 -20.49 -13.24 16.75
CA THR A 1038 -20.90 -14.65 16.67
C THR A 1038 -19.76 -15.60 17.00
N ASN A 1039 -18.57 -15.38 16.42
CA ASN A 1039 -17.37 -16.16 16.73
C ASN A 1039 -16.89 -15.94 18.17
N MET A 1040 -16.88 -14.70 18.67
CA MET A 1040 -16.50 -14.39 20.05
C MET A 1040 -17.42 -15.09 21.07
N ILE A 1041 -18.75 -15.03 20.88
CA ILE A 1041 -19.72 -15.70 21.75
C ILE A 1041 -19.53 -17.22 21.71
N ASN A 1042 -19.29 -17.80 20.53
CA ASN A 1042 -19.00 -19.24 20.40
C ASN A 1042 -17.68 -19.63 21.07
N CYS A 1043 -16.60 -18.85 20.92
CA CYS A 1043 -15.29 -19.11 21.55
C CYS A 1043 -15.23 -18.74 23.04
N ARG A 1044 -16.25 -18.04 23.57
CA ARG A 1044 -16.48 -17.84 25.02
C ARG A 1044 -17.36 -18.93 25.65
N ARG A 1045 -18.11 -19.69 24.84
CA ARG A 1045 -19.10 -20.68 25.27
C ARG A 1045 -18.60 -22.13 25.23
N ASN A 1046 -17.63 -22.44 24.37
CA ASN A 1046 -17.08 -23.78 24.14
C ASN A 1046 -15.61 -23.88 24.60
#